data_AF-A0A8T4R5Y6-F1
#
_entry.id   AF-A0A8T4R5Y6-F1
#
_cell.length_a   1.000
_cell.length_b   1.000
_cell.length_c   1.000
_cell.angle_alpha   90.00
_cell.angle_beta   90.00
_cell.angle_gamma   90.00
#
_symmetry.space_group_name_H-M   'P 1'
#
loop_
_entity.id
_entity.type
_entity.pdbx_description
1 polymer ?
#
loop_
_entity_poly.entity_id
_entity_poly.type
_entity_poly.pdbx_seq_one_letter_code
_entity_poly.pdbx_strand_id
1 'polypeptide(L)'
;MDEITRVIENHETDKTAYLLEEQFIDSVGGDKCGVMNQRFFDLKTDMHKVGIALTNYWSESLIKKIDFDYLKRHYFLLELEFYTLINKLNKECDTDYVTILFFYEKDDADSITEGYILEDISLSYKTNVVVLSLDKDYEDEVLVPLLVKSYNITKAPTMIINNIKVDGFKYGGEINATIKEIIRNASTDKYGRKYDMNYLFDSIGVNKTQYIEYVEKSLNNTDNANELNKLNNLNKLNNSNSLNNLNNTNESNKSKELNNTNNLNELNRLNRLNNQKNSFLKGELTFLLGRLMQDTDKMCDSLKYYDQAALETDSEEFKAIIYETTVSIGCGRNKKAFLELAAESWKNSGNTKRAEIDLALANNKPLPIEFEISEISPEKINKPLDKNKLIIGASGIEITDKDIMISQVDRVTRDWLGQQLASPYSNNILTIFSERLKYNKTELREDIGWHEGGRVKELKQTGAQHELAVGTIIMEKDGKWYAPNENNVFMFEVPFDKIMYPTTRFLRKDIAIIVDTHGVNMLVEQTIRKNASIVISDCDHPGKVKAAAYLSNKGKTVICLPDKYSYLALGKNINLLTSPPVKIIKKEEQEITKTGEQIKAIDEKDEEMMIKEKIVIKAVIGNQPIKIKLSEKIIVTNATNLPYAVWYYQTPTNYFSELSKSINLNLIYVTINNFSQMDKIVNAAVNNNAKVIATRVFNSDDYDKLVSWLKLSKENRAVLFHSASYPYGQLILREYPAQVTFGDINVKFE
;
A
#
# COMPACT_ATOMS: atom_id res chain seq x y z
N MET A 1 -13.75 41.01 40.59
CA MET A 1 -14.92 41.22 39.71
C MET A 1 -14.47 41.71 38.35
N ASP A 2 -14.03 42.96 38.20
CA ASP A 2 -13.66 43.53 36.89
C ASP A 2 -12.65 42.67 36.10
N GLU A 3 -11.67 42.06 36.77
CA GLU A 3 -10.72 41.17 36.11
C GLU A 3 -11.34 39.84 35.64
N ILE A 4 -12.21 39.23 36.44
CA ILE A 4 -12.87 37.94 36.12
C ILE A 4 -13.88 38.15 35.00
N THR A 5 -14.70 39.20 35.12
CA THR A 5 -15.67 39.60 34.09
C THR A 5 -14.96 39.86 32.76
N ARG A 6 -13.81 40.55 32.77
CA ARG A 6 -13.00 40.75 31.57
C ARG A 6 -12.47 39.45 30.95
N VAL A 7 -12.03 38.49 31.75
CA VAL A 7 -11.54 37.19 31.22
C VAL A 7 -12.69 36.40 30.61
N ILE A 8 -13.88 36.43 31.23
CA ILE A 8 -15.10 35.82 30.69
C ILE A 8 -15.51 36.48 29.36
N GLU A 9 -15.59 37.81 29.30
CA GLU A 9 -15.94 38.57 28.09
C GLU A 9 -14.97 38.29 26.93
N ASN A 10 -13.67 38.16 27.23
CA ASN A 10 -12.67 37.78 26.23
C ASN A 10 -12.94 36.37 25.69
N HIS A 11 -13.16 35.39 26.56
CA HIS A 11 -13.48 34.02 26.15
C HIS A 11 -14.75 33.94 25.29
N GLU A 12 -15.80 34.69 25.64
CA GLU A 12 -17.01 34.78 24.82
C GLU A 12 -16.75 35.39 23.44
N THR A 13 -15.90 36.42 23.39
CA THR A 13 -15.49 37.08 22.14
C THR A 13 -14.72 36.10 21.25
N ASP A 14 -13.74 35.39 21.81
CA ASP A 14 -12.93 34.41 21.09
C ASP A 14 -13.76 33.22 20.59
N LYS A 15 -14.72 32.73 21.40
CA LYS A 15 -15.69 31.73 20.97
C LYS A 15 -16.56 32.22 19.81
N THR A 16 -17.01 33.47 19.88
CA THR A 16 -17.83 34.07 18.81
C THR A 16 -17.04 34.20 17.52
N ALA A 17 -15.78 34.64 17.62
CA ALA A 17 -14.86 34.69 16.49
C ALA A 17 -14.63 33.29 15.90
N TYR A 18 -14.41 32.28 16.74
CA TYR A 18 -14.26 30.89 16.33
C TYR A 18 -15.46 30.40 15.49
N LEU A 19 -16.69 30.57 15.99
CA LEU A 19 -17.89 30.12 15.29
C LEU A 19 -18.13 30.89 13.99
N LEU A 20 -17.79 32.18 13.96
CA LEU A 20 -17.87 32.99 12.74
C LEU A 20 -16.83 32.55 11.70
N GLU A 21 -15.60 32.26 12.12
CA GLU A 21 -14.54 31.72 11.26
C GLU A 21 -14.96 30.38 10.66
N GLU A 22 -15.58 29.49 11.46
CA GLU A 22 -16.14 28.23 11.01
C GLU A 22 -17.17 28.45 9.88
N GLN A 23 -18.18 29.28 10.14
CA GLN A 23 -19.25 29.60 9.19
C GLN A 23 -18.71 30.26 7.92
N PHE A 24 -17.73 31.13 8.07
CA PHE A 24 -17.08 31.78 6.95
C PHE A 24 -16.40 30.75 6.05
N ILE A 25 -15.60 29.83 6.62
CA ILE A 25 -14.92 28.78 5.85
C ILE A 25 -15.93 27.84 5.17
N ASP A 26 -17.01 27.47 5.87
CA ASP A 26 -18.09 26.67 5.28
C ASP A 26 -18.73 27.37 4.06
N SER A 27 -18.73 28.70 4.02
CA SER A 27 -19.30 29.50 2.91
C SER A 27 -18.34 29.76 1.75
N VAL A 28 -17.05 30.02 2.02
CA VAL A 28 -16.07 30.41 0.99
C VAL A 28 -15.19 29.25 0.52
N GLY A 29 -15.24 28.12 1.23
CA GLY A 29 -14.34 26.98 1.02
C GLY A 29 -12.96 27.21 1.65
N GLY A 30 -12.36 26.15 2.18
CA GLY A 30 -11.06 26.21 2.85
C GLY A 30 -10.84 25.01 3.79
N ASP A 31 -9.70 24.97 4.46
CA ASP A 31 -9.41 23.93 5.45
C ASP A 31 -10.05 24.28 6.80
N LYS A 32 -11.34 23.90 6.93
CA LYS A 32 -12.11 24.05 8.16
C LYS A 32 -11.35 23.51 9.36
N CYS A 33 -10.86 22.27 9.27
CA CYS A 33 -10.28 21.59 10.42
C CYS A 33 -8.92 22.14 10.82
N GLY A 34 -8.10 22.61 9.88
CA GLY A 34 -6.84 23.27 10.20
C GLY A 34 -7.03 24.57 11.00
N VAL A 35 -7.94 25.44 10.56
CA VAL A 35 -8.26 26.69 11.26
C VAL A 35 -8.87 26.42 12.63
N MET A 36 -9.87 25.53 12.67
CA MET A 36 -10.58 25.18 13.90
C MET A 36 -9.66 24.53 14.95
N ASN A 37 -8.73 23.67 14.54
CA ASN A 37 -7.77 23.04 15.47
C ASN A 37 -6.76 24.04 16.04
N GLN A 38 -6.34 25.04 15.26
CA GLN A 38 -5.41 26.07 15.73
C GLN A 38 -6.05 26.94 16.82
N ARG A 39 -7.27 27.43 16.57
CA ARG A 39 -8.00 28.29 17.53
C ARG A 39 -8.44 27.56 18.80
N PHE A 40 -8.62 26.25 18.73
CA PHE A 40 -9.04 25.45 19.86
C PHE A 40 -8.09 25.55 21.07
N PHE A 41 -6.78 25.66 20.82
CA PHE A 41 -5.78 25.79 21.88
C PHE A 41 -5.95 27.08 22.70
N ASP A 42 -6.28 28.19 22.02
CA ASP A 42 -6.48 29.49 22.64
C ASP A 42 -7.74 29.43 23.53
N LEU A 43 -8.85 28.93 23.00
CA LEU A 43 -10.09 28.72 23.76
C LEU A 43 -9.89 27.86 25.01
N LYS A 44 -9.14 26.75 24.88
CA LYS A 44 -8.79 25.90 26.03
C LYS A 44 -8.01 26.68 27.09
N THR A 45 -7.02 27.45 26.66
CA THR A 45 -6.15 28.22 27.56
C THR A 45 -6.93 29.29 28.29
N ASP A 46 -7.85 29.96 27.60
CA ASP A 46 -8.68 31.00 28.20
C ASP A 46 -9.71 30.42 29.16
N MET A 47 -10.32 29.27 28.83
CA MET A 47 -11.20 28.54 29.75
C MET A 47 -10.48 28.21 31.07
N HIS A 48 -9.23 27.73 30.99
CA HIS A 48 -8.43 27.43 32.18
C HIS A 48 -8.16 28.67 33.05
N LYS A 49 -7.89 29.83 32.43
CA LYS A 49 -7.73 31.11 33.16
C LYS A 49 -9.02 31.52 33.88
N VAL A 50 -10.18 31.35 33.25
CA VAL A 50 -11.48 31.65 33.88
C VAL A 50 -11.67 30.78 35.14
N GLY A 51 -11.38 29.48 35.05
CA GLY A 51 -11.48 28.55 36.18
C GLY A 51 -10.59 28.92 37.37
N ILE A 52 -9.33 29.29 37.12
CA ILE A 52 -8.40 29.76 38.17
C ILE A 52 -8.92 31.05 38.82
N ALA A 53 -9.35 32.01 38.00
CA ALA A 53 -9.81 33.31 38.48
C ALA A 53 -11.06 33.20 39.39
N LEU A 54 -11.96 32.26 39.09
CA LEU A 54 -13.15 31.99 39.91
C LEU A 54 -12.81 31.29 41.24
N THR A 55 -11.86 30.35 41.22
CA THR A 55 -11.39 29.67 42.43
C THR A 55 -10.74 30.65 43.41
N ASN A 56 -9.90 31.56 42.91
CA ASN A 56 -9.26 32.59 43.73
C ASN A 56 -10.25 33.65 44.26
N TYR A 57 -11.33 33.91 43.53
CA TYR A 57 -12.36 34.85 43.98
C TYR A 57 -13.19 34.31 45.14
N TRP A 58 -13.35 32.98 45.23
CA TRP A 58 -14.04 32.32 46.35
C TRP A 58 -13.27 32.42 47.68
N SER A 59 -11.93 32.45 47.63
CA SER A 59 -11.09 32.56 48.84
C SER A 59 -11.00 34.00 49.39
N GLU A 60 -11.46 35.00 48.65
CA GLU A 60 -11.40 36.42 48.99
C GLU A 60 -12.80 37.10 49.01
N SER A 61 -13.64 36.83 50.03
CA SER A 61 -14.68 37.75 50.60
C SER A 61 -16.04 37.11 50.95
N LEU A 62 -16.55 37.41 52.15
CA LEU A 62 -17.92 37.12 52.62
C LEU A 62 -19.00 38.08 52.09
N ILE A 63 -18.63 39.16 51.36
CA ILE A 63 -19.52 40.30 51.07
C ILE A 63 -20.15 40.26 49.66
N LYS A 64 -19.90 39.25 48.81
CA LYS A 64 -20.40 39.23 47.41
C LYS A 64 -20.95 37.87 46.92
N LYS A 65 -21.88 37.28 47.67
CA LYS A 65 -22.50 35.98 47.33
C LYS A 65 -23.30 35.99 46.01
N ILE A 66 -24.05 37.07 45.73
CA ILE A 66 -24.86 37.22 44.51
C ILE A 66 -24.00 37.30 43.24
N ASP A 67 -22.89 38.03 43.30
CA ASP A 67 -21.95 38.19 42.18
C ASP A 67 -21.24 36.86 41.87
N PHE A 68 -20.92 36.07 42.92
CA PHE A 68 -20.31 34.75 42.77
C PHE A 68 -21.24 33.73 42.13
N ASP A 69 -22.50 33.64 42.59
CA ASP A 69 -23.47 32.67 42.06
C ASP A 69 -23.75 32.93 40.56
N TYR A 70 -23.83 34.20 40.16
CA TYR A 70 -23.93 34.61 38.76
C TYR A 70 -22.71 34.18 37.93
N LEU A 71 -21.51 34.48 38.41
CA LEU A 71 -20.26 34.11 37.72
C LEU A 71 -20.06 32.60 37.64
N LYS A 72 -20.42 31.87 38.69
CA LYS A 72 -20.35 30.40 38.74
C LYS A 72 -21.30 29.76 37.73
N ARG A 73 -22.54 30.25 37.65
CA ARG A 73 -23.50 29.80 36.64
C ARG A 73 -22.96 30.00 35.22
N HIS A 74 -22.46 31.20 34.97
CA HIS A 74 -21.94 31.59 33.67
C HIS A 74 -20.73 30.73 33.25
N TYR A 75 -19.83 30.45 34.19
CA TYR A 75 -18.70 29.55 33.96
C TYR A 75 -19.12 28.12 33.59
N PHE A 76 -20.12 27.54 34.27
CA PHE A 76 -20.60 26.21 33.90
C PHE A 76 -21.24 26.19 32.50
N LEU A 77 -21.92 27.24 32.08
CA LEU A 77 -22.40 27.35 30.70
C LEU A 77 -21.23 27.36 29.70
N LEU A 78 -20.16 28.11 29.99
CA LEU A 78 -18.96 28.13 29.16
C LEU A 78 -18.31 26.74 29.07
N GLU A 79 -18.16 26.02 30.18
CA GLU A 79 -17.62 24.65 30.19
C GLU A 79 -18.46 23.69 29.33
N LEU A 80 -19.79 23.77 29.43
CA LEU A 80 -20.71 22.91 28.69
C LEU A 80 -20.79 23.23 27.19
N GLU A 81 -20.69 24.51 26.83
CA GLU A 81 -20.53 24.93 25.44
C GLU A 81 -19.21 24.41 24.86
N PHE A 82 -18.12 24.53 25.62
CA PHE A 82 -16.81 24.04 25.20
C PHE A 82 -16.78 22.52 25.06
N TYR A 83 -17.43 21.78 25.97
CA TYR A 83 -17.67 20.34 25.81
C TYR A 83 -18.34 19.99 24.49
N THR A 84 -19.40 20.73 24.14
CA THR A 84 -20.15 20.52 22.90
C THR A 84 -19.27 20.80 21.67
N LEU A 85 -18.46 21.86 21.73
CA LEU A 85 -17.51 22.19 20.68
C LEU A 85 -16.45 21.09 20.49
N ILE A 86 -15.88 20.57 21.57
CA ILE A 86 -14.89 19.47 21.52
C ILE A 86 -15.49 18.23 20.87
N ASN A 87 -16.72 17.87 21.26
CA ASN A 87 -17.39 16.71 20.68
C ASN A 87 -17.68 16.89 19.19
N LYS A 88 -18.04 18.11 18.78
CA LYS A 88 -18.19 18.46 17.36
C LYS A 88 -16.86 18.34 16.61
N LEU A 89 -15.76 18.85 17.17
CA LEU A 89 -14.42 18.74 16.57
C LEU A 89 -13.97 17.28 16.44
N ASN A 90 -14.10 16.49 17.49
CA ASN A 90 -13.78 15.06 17.46
C ASN A 90 -14.58 14.32 16.37
N LYS A 91 -15.82 14.73 16.12
CA LYS A 91 -16.70 14.12 15.12
C LYS A 91 -16.41 14.59 13.70
N GLU A 92 -16.21 15.89 13.49
CA GLU A 92 -16.11 16.51 12.17
C GLU A 92 -14.66 16.56 11.65
N CYS A 93 -13.72 16.83 12.57
CA CYS A 93 -12.31 17.06 12.28
C CYS A 93 -11.39 15.92 12.73
N ASP A 94 -11.98 14.80 13.15
CA ASP A 94 -11.26 13.54 13.36
C ASP A 94 -10.10 13.68 14.36
N THR A 95 -10.34 14.50 15.39
CA THR A 95 -9.45 14.72 16.51
C THR A 95 -9.68 13.67 17.60
N ASP A 96 -8.66 13.47 18.44
CA ASP A 96 -8.68 12.47 19.51
C ASP A 96 -8.67 13.14 20.91
N TYR A 97 -9.39 14.26 21.08
CA TYR A 97 -9.48 14.92 22.38
C TYR A 97 -10.22 14.02 23.39
N VAL A 98 -9.63 13.84 24.56
CA VAL A 98 -10.26 13.16 25.70
C VAL A 98 -10.93 14.21 26.57
N THR A 99 -12.25 14.09 26.70
CA THR A 99 -13.05 14.93 27.60
C THR A 99 -13.22 14.23 28.95
N ILE A 100 -13.00 14.96 30.04
CA ILE A 100 -13.23 14.52 31.41
C ILE A 100 -14.26 15.48 32.01
N LEU A 101 -15.50 15.02 32.19
CA LEU A 101 -16.47 15.72 33.03
C LEU A 101 -16.25 15.26 34.47
N PHE A 102 -15.70 16.13 35.30
CA PHE A 102 -15.42 15.87 36.71
C PHE A 102 -16.53 16.45 37.58
N PHE A 103 -17.31 15.58 38.21
CA PHE A 103 -18.39 15.95 39.13
C PHE A 103 -17.87 15.90 40.56
N TYR A 104 -17.78 17.08 41.18
CA TYR A 104 -17.29 17.26 42.54
C TYR A 104 -18.41 17.59 43.52
N GLU A 105 -18.14 17.41 44.81
CA GLU A 105 -18.99 17.89 45.91
C GLU A 105 -18.20 18.92 46.75
N LYS A 106 -18.90 19.92 47.29
CA LYS A 106 -18.26 21.00 48.05
C LYS A 106 -17.70 20.47 49.35
N ASP A 107 -16.53 20.97 49.74
CA ASP A 107 -15.85 20.64 51.00
C ASP A 107 -15.53 19.14 51.19
N ASP A 108 -15.63 18.34 50.12
CA ASP A 108 -15.24 16.92 50.11
C ASP A 108 -13.74 16.78 49.84
N ALA A 109 -13.01 16.16 50.77
CA ALA A 109 -11.55 16.04 50.71
C ALA A 109 -11.07 15.24 49.49
N ASP A 110 -11.82 14.21 49.11
CA ASP A 110 -11.53 13.38 47.94
C ASP A 110 -11.70 14.20 46.65
N SER A 111 -12.80 14.95 46.53
CA SER A 111 -13.07 15.86 45.41
C SER A 111 -12.01 16.95 45.26
N ILE A 112 -11.56 17.56 46.37
CA ILE A 112 -10.48 18.57 46.33
C ILE A 112 -9.19 17.95 45.83
N THR A 113 -8.82 16.79 46.37
CA THR A 113 -7.58 16.09 46.00
C THR A 113 -7.62 15.64 44.53
N GLU A 114 -8.74 15.10 44.06
CA GLU A 114 -8.91 14.67 42.67
C GLU A 114 -8.89 15.84 41.68
N GLY A 115 -9.41 17.02 42.09
CA GLY A 115 -9.29 18.25 41.31
C GLY A 115 -7.83 18.62 40.99
N TYR A 116 -6.93 18.58 42.00
CA TYR A 116 -5.50 18.83 41.80
C TYR A 116 -4.84 17.76 40.92
N ILE A 117 -5.20 16.49 41.09
CA ILE A 117 -4.70 15.40 40.25
C ILE A 117 -5.10 15.62 38.78
N LEU A 118 -6.33 16.04 38.53
CA LEU A 118 -6.84 16.29 37.18
C LEU A 118 -6.21 17.52 36.53
N GLU A 119 -5.87 18.54 37.31
CA GLU A 119 -5.09 19.69 36.84
C GLU A 119 -3.71 19.24 36.34
N ASP A 120 -2.97 18.48 37.14
CA ASP A 120 -1.66 17.91 36.76
C ASP A 120 -1.75 17.05 35.49
N ILE A 121 -2.81 16.25 35.37
CA ILE A 121 -3.08 15.42 34.18
C ILE A 121 -3.35 16.31 32.95
N SER A 122 -4.22 17.31 33.08
CA SER A 122 -4.56 18.24 31.99
C SER A 122 -3.32 18.96 31.45
N LEU A 123 -2.45 19.43 32.35
CA LEU A 123 -1.18 20.07 32.03
C LEU A 123 -0.19 19.11 31.36
N SER A 124 -0.10 17.87 31.84
CA SER A 124 0.79 16.83 31.30
C SER A 124 0.45 16.46 29.86
N TYR A 125 -0.84 16.45 29.50
CA TYR A 125 -1.31 16.12 28.16
C TYR A 125 -1.42 17.33 27.21
N LYS A 126 -1.08 18.54 27.69
CA LYS A 126 -1.08 19.85 27.01
C LYS A 126 -2.36 20.17 26.23
N THR A 127 -2.56 19.53 25.08
CA THR A 127 -3.67 19.78 24.16
C THR A 127 -4.75 18.71 24.21
N ASN A 128 -4.40 17.46 24.52
CA ASN A 128 -5.27 16.32 24.17
C ASN A 128 -6.32 15.97 25.23
N VAL A 129 -6.12 16.35 26.50
CA VAL A 129 -7.08 16.09 27.59
C VAL A 129 -7.69 17.41 28.02
N VAL A 130 -9.01 17.47 28.09
CA VAL A 130 -9.76 18.62 28.61
C VAL A 130 -10.57 18.18 29.81
N VAL A 131 -10.36 18.85 30.94
CA VAL A 131 -11.11 18.65 32.18
C VAL A 131 -12.12 19.77 32.32
N LEU A 132 -13.36 19.41 32.62
CA LEU A 132 -14.48 20.31 32.89
C LEU A 132 -15.05 19.94 34.25
N SER A 133 -15.07 20.88 35.17
CA SER A 133 -15.30 20.61 36.59
C SER A 133 -16.64 21.16 37.03
N LEU A 134 -17.61 20.27 37.22
CA LEU A 134 -19.00 20.59 37.53
C LEU A 134 -19.33 20.24 38.99
N ASP A 135 -20.01 21.17 39.68
CA ASP A 135 -20.57 20.92 41.00
C ASP A 135 -21.79 20.01 40.86
N LYS A 136 -21.70 18.77 41.38
CA LYS A 136 -22.75 17.74 41.24
C LYS A 136 -24.12 18.22 41.70
N ASP A 137 -24.14 19.07 42.74
CA ASP A 137 -25.35 19.52 43.43
C ASP A 137 -25.78 20.93 43.01
N TYR A 138 -25.28 21.42 41.88
CA TYR A 138 -25.64 22.73 41.36
C TYR A 138 -26.96 22.71 40.60
N GLU A 139 -28.04 23.18 41.25
CA GLU A 139 -29.39 23.16 40.69
C GLU A 139 -29.74 24.41 39.86
N ASP A 140 -29.00 25.51 40.01
CA ASP A 140 -29.29 26.80 39.35
C ASP A 140 -29.02 26.80 37.84
N GLU A 141 -28.32 25.77 37.32
CA GLU A 141 -28.15 25.51 35.89
C GLU A 141 -28.69 24.13 35.49
N VAL A 142 -29.76 24.14 34.68
CA VAL A 142 -30.57 22.96 34.34
C VAL A 142 -29.77 21.84 33.67
N LEU A 143 -28.71 22.19 32.92
CA LEU A 143 -27.88 21.22 32.24
C LEU A 143 -27.07 20.33 33.20
N VAL A 144 -26.71 20.83 34.39
CA VAL A 144 -25.91 20.06 35.36
C VAL A 144 -26.71 18.88 35.95
N PRO A 145 -27.92 19.07 36.52
CA PRO A 145 -28.77 17.97 36.96
C PRO A 145 -29.16 17.01 35.82
N LEU A 146 -29.29 17.51 34.59
CA LEU A 146 -29.57 16.67 33.42
C LEU A 146 -28.42 15.69 33.15
N LEU A 147 -27.17 16.16 33.19
CA LEU A 147 -25.98 15.33 33.01
C LEU A 147 -25.80 14.32 34.16
N VAL A 148 -26.00 14.77 35.40
CA VAL A 148 -25.97 13.89 36.60
C VAL A 148 -26.97 12.74 36.43
N LYS A 149 -28.18 13.05 35.95
CA LYS A 149 -29.20 12.04 35.67
C LYS A 149 -28.86 11.15 34.47
N SER A 150 -28.35 11.71 33.37
CA SER A 150 -28.04 10.93 32.16
C SER A 150 -26.92 9.93 32.36
N TYR A 151 -25.91 10.28 33.18
CA TYR A 151 -24.79 9.41 33.52
C TYR A 151 -24.99 8.61 34.81
N ASN A 152 -26.17 8.70 35.45
CA ASN A 152 -26.50 8.02 36.70
C ASN A 152 -25.44 8.23 37.80
N ILE A 153 -25.13 9.51 38.07
CA ILE A 153 -24.13 9.92 39.06
C ILE A 153 -24.80 10.02 40.42
N THR A 154 -24.36 9.19 41.37
CA THR A 154 -24.97 9.05 42.70
C THR A 154 -24.06 9.49 43.85
N LYS A 155 -22.78 9.74 43.58
CA LYS A 155 -21.75 10.13 44.56
C LYS A 155 -20.70 11.01 43.91
N ALA A 156 -19.98 11.80 44.69
CA ALA A 156 -18.78 12.50 44.27
C ALA A 156 -17.55 11.97 45.05
N PRO A 157 -16.33 12.14 44.51
CA PRO A 157 -16.07 12.54 43.14
C PRO A 157 -16.49 11.45 42.12
N THR A 158 -16.92 11.88 40.93
CA THR A 158 -17.19 10.99 39.79
C THR A 158 -16.68 11.64 38.51
N MET A 159 -16.00 10.87 37.67
CA MET A 159 -15.55 11.35 36.36
C MET A 159 -16.30 10.64 35.23
N ILE A 160 -16.58 11.37 34.15
CA ILE A 160 -16.99 10.81 32.87
C ILE A 160 -15.87 11.08 31.85
N ILE A 161 -15.12 10.03 31.48
CA ILE A 161 -14.00 10.12 30.54
C ILE A 161 -14.45 9.58 29.18
N ASN A 162 -14.68 10.45 28.18
CA ASN A 162 -15.23 10.08 26.86
C ASN A 162 -16.45 9.12 26.95
N ASN A 163 -17.40 9.45 27.82
CA ASN A 163 -18.61 8.68 28.16
C ASN A 163 -18.42 7.44 29.06
N ILE A 164 -17.20 7.14 29.51
CA ILE A 164 -16.93 6.08 30.48
C ILE A 164 -17.05 6.66 31.89
N LYS A 165 -17.98 6.12 32.69
CA LYS A 165 -18.16 6.52 34.10
C LYS A 165 -17.09 5.88 34.98
N VAL A 166 -16.41 6.70 35.77
CA VAL A 166 -15.42 6.30 36.77
C VAL A 166 -15.89 6.83 38.13
N ASP A 167 -16.30 5.90 38.99
CA ASP A 167 -16.94 6.19 40.28
C ASP A 167 -15.92 6.27 41.44
N GLY A 168 -15.98 7.35 42.24
CA GLY A 168 -15.15 7.56 43.43
C GLY A 168 -13.72 8.00 43.14
N PHE A 169 -13.00 8.36 44.20
CA PHE A 169 -11.63 8.86 44.12
C PHE A 169 -10.68 7.92 43.37
N LYS A 170 -9.88 8.48 42.47
CA LYS A 170 -8.82 7.79 41.75
C LYS A 170 -7.49 8.50 41.87
N TYR A 171 -6.44 7.69 42.00
CA TYR A 171 -5.08 8.21 41.90
C TYR A 171 -4.75 8.55 40.45
N GLY A 172 -3.86 9.52 40.25
CA GLY A 172 -3.46 9.95 38.90
C GLY A 172 -2.94 8.81 38.02
N GLY A 173 -2.33 7.76 38.60
CA GLY A 173 -1.92 6.56 37.86
C GLY A 173 -3.08 5.79 37.23
N GLU A 174 -4.21 5.65 37.93
CA GLU A 174 -5.42 4.97 37.44
C GLU A 174 -6.07 5.79 36.33
N ILE A 175 -6.27 7.09 36.55
CA ILE A 175 -6.87 8.00 35.57
C ILE A 175 -6.02 8.03 34.30
N ASN A 176 -4.68 8.12 34.45
CA ASN A 176 -3.74 8.10 33.35
C ASN A 176 -3.78 6.78 32.56
N ALA A 177 -4.01 5.64 33.23
CA ALA A 177 -4.19 4.36 32.55
C ALA A 177 -5.46 4.35 31.69
N THR A 178 -6.59 4.85 32.22
CA THR A 178 -7.85 4.97 31.48
C THR A 178 -7.71 5.90 30.28
N ILE A 179 -7.09 7.08 30.44
CA ILE A 179 -6.83 8.02 29.35
C ILE A 179 -5.97 7.37 28.27
N LYS A 180 -4.88 6.70 28.66
CA LYS A 180 -4.00 5.98 27.72
C LYS A 180 -4.74 4.91 26.95
N GLU A 181 -5.62 4.14 27.62
CA GLU A 181 -6.43 3.12 26.97
C GLU A 181 -7.39 3.72 25.94
N ILE A 182 -8.05 4.84 26.27
CA ILE A 182 -8.96 5.55 25.35
C ILE A 182 -8.19 6.07 24.14
N ILE A 183 -7.06 6.76 24.36
CA ILE A 183 -6.22 7.29 23.27
C ILE A 183 -5.72 6.14 22.39
N ARG A 184 -5.27 5.05 23.01
CA ARG A 184 -4.81 3.85 22.31
C ARG A 184 -5.92 3.26 21.43
N ASN A 185 -7.10 3.00 22.00
CA ASN A 185 -8.21 2.40 21.27
C ASN A 185 -8.80 3.32 20.19
N ALA A 186 -8.79 4.64 20.40
CA ALA A 186 -9.28 5.61 19.43
C ALA A 186 -8.33 5.74 18.23
N SER A 187 -7.01 5.71 18.45
CA SER A 187 -6.01 5.95 17.42
C SER A 187 -5.61 4.70 16.62
N THR A 188 -5.69 3.50 17.20
CA THR A 188 -5.20 2.29 16.52
C THR A 188 -6.08 1.87 15.36
N ASP A 189 -5.55 2.04 14.14
CA ASP A 189 -6.14 1.61 12.88
C ASP A 189 -7.65 1.93 12.74
N LYS A 190 -8.05 3.10 13.26
CA LYS A 190 -9.45 3.57 13.29
C LYS A 190 -10.12 3.46 11.92
N TYR A 191 -9.40 3.83 10.87
CA TYR A 191 -9.92 3.86 9.51
C TYR A 191 -9.84 2.50 8.81
N GLY A 192 -8.90 1.62 9.19
CA GLY A 192 -8.80 0.27 8.63
C GLY A 192 -9.94 -0.64 9.10
N ARG A 193 -10.38 -0.47 10.35
CA ARG A 193 -11.45 -1.28 10.97
C ARG A 193 -12.80 -1.25 10.25
N LYS A 194 -13.08 -0.20 9.46
CA LYS A 194 -14.33 -0.10 8.70
C LYS A 194 -14.37 -1.02 7.47
N TYR A 195 -13.23 -1.53 7.02
CA TYR A 195 -13.15 -2.38 5.84
C TYR A 195 -13.33 -3.84 6.22
N ASP A 196 -14.37 -4.46 5.67
CA ASP A 196 -14.64 -5.89 5.87
C ASP A 196 -13.65 -6.73 5.05
N MET A 197 -12.66 -7.28 5.75
CA MET A 197 -11.68 -8.20 5.17
C MET A 197 -12.31 -9.53 4.74
N ASN A 198 -13.45 -9.93 5.30
CA ASN A 198 -14.07 -11.21 4.99
C ASN A 198 -14.48 -11.26 3.52
N TYR A 199 -15.02 -10.17 2.97
CA TYR A 199 -15.32 -10.06 1.55
C TYR A 199 -14.13 -10.43 0.67
N LEU A 200 -12.94 -9.92 1.02
CA LEU A 200 -11.72 -10.19 0.28
C LEU A 200 -11.38 -11.69 0.34
N PHE A 201 -11.31 -12.27 1.55
CA PHE A 201 -11.05 -13.71 1.76
C PHE A 201 -12.08 -14.62 1.07
N ASP A 202 -13.37 -14.26 1.11
CA ASP A 202 -14.46 -14.99 0.47
C ASP A 202 -14.36 -14.93 -1.05
N SER A 203 -14.06 -13.75 -1.62
CA SER A 203 -13.99 -13.54 -3.08
C SER A 203 -12.91 -14.38 -3.78
N ILE A 204 -11.86 -14.72 -3.04
CA ILE A 204 -10.71 -15.51 -3.49
C ILE A 204 -10.72 -16.94 -2.92
N GLY A 205 -11.74 -17.27 -2.12
CA GLY A 205 -11.96 -18.59 -1.53
C GLY A 205 -10.96 -18.99 -0.43
N VAL A 206 -10.20 -18.05 0.13
CA VAL A 206 -9.22 -18.32 1.20
C VAL A 206 -9.90 -18.27 2.56
N ASN A 207 -9.78 -19.32 3.36
CA ASN A 207 -10.34 -19.32 4.71
C ASN A 207 -9.52 -18.41 5.64
N LYS A 208 -10.16 -17.36 6.18
CA LYS A 208 -9.53 -16.38 7.07
C LYS A 208 -8.91 -17.03 8.32
N THR A 209 -9.56 -18.00 8.93
CA THR A 209 -9.03 -18.70 10.12
C THR A 209 -7.75 -19.45 9.81
N GLN A 210 -7.71 -20.19 8.69
CA GLN A 210 -6.48 -20.88 8.24
C GLN A 210 -5.36 -19.88 7.93
N TYR A 211 -5.70 -18.70 7.42
CA TYR A 211 -4.72 -17.65 7.18
C TYR A 211 -4.18 -17.07 8.49
N ILE A 212 -5.03 -16.87 9.50
CA ILE A 212 -4.61 -16.46 10.85
C ILE A 212 -3.63 -17.50 11.45
N GLU A 213 -3.97 -18.79 11.41
CA GLU A 213 -3.08 -19.87 11.88
C GLU A 213 -1.74 -19.86 11.15
N TYR A 214 -1.74 -19.59 9.85
CA TYR A 214 -0.50 -19.43 9.07
C TYR A 214 0.35 -18.26 9.58
N VAL A 215 -0.25 -17.10 9.81
CA VAL A 215 0.45 -15.91 10.31
C VAL A 215 1.01 -16.17 11.72
N GLU A 216 0.24 -16.78 12.61
CA GLU A 216 0.68 -17.19 13.96
C GLU A 216 1.88 -18.13 13.91
N LYS A 217 1.81 -19.18 13.09
CA LYS A 217 2.92 -20.12 12.90
C LYS A 217 4.16 -19.41 12.35
N SER A 218 3.97 -18.50 11.40
CA SER A 218 5.07 -17.73 10.81
C SER A 218 5.74 -16.82 11.84
N LEU A 219 4.96 -16.16 12.68
CA LEU A 219 5.47 -15.33 13.78
C LEU A 219 6.28 -16.16 14.78
N ASN A 220 5.74 -17.29 15.25
CA ASN A 220 6.45 -18.19 16.17
C ASN A 220 7.78 -18.70 15.59
N ASN A 221 7.81 -19.01 14.29
CA ASN A 221 9.04 -19.42 13.61
C ASN A 221 10.09 -18.31 13.59
N THR A 222 9.69 -17.04 13.43
CA THR A 222 10.63 -15.91 13.51
C THR A 222 11.19 -15.72 14.92
N ASP A 223 10.44 -16.07 15.97
CA ASP A 223 10.94 -16.05 17.35
C ASP A 223 11.98 -17.15 17.59
N ASN A 224 11.67 -18.39 17.17
CA ASN A 224 12.59 -19.53 17.29
C ASN A 224 13.91 -19.30 16.53
N ALA A 225 13.85 -18.72 15.32
CA ALA A 225 15.05 -18.39 14.55
C ALA A 225 15.93 -17.35 15.27
N ASN A 226 15.33 -16.38 15.96
CA ASN A 226 16.07 -15.39 16.74
C ASN A 226 16.70 -15.98 18.00
N GLU A 227 16.03 -16.90 18.69
CA GLU A 227 16.63 -17.62 19.81
C GLU A 227 17.84 -18.46 19.36
N LEU A 228 17.72 -19.15 18.23
CA LEU A 228 18.82 -19.93 17.65
C LEU A 228 20.00 -19.03 17.25
N ASN A 229 19.74 -17.85 16.69
CA ASN A 229 20.78 -16.87 16.36
C ASN A 229 21.44 -16.27 17.62
N LYS A 230 20.67 -16.00 18.68
CA LYS A 230 21.23 -15.59 19.99
C LYS A 230 22.12 -16.68 20.57
N LEU A 231 21.69 -17.94 20.52
CA LEU A 231 22.45 -19.10 20.99
C LEU A 231 23.73 -19.31 20.17
N ASN A 232 23.67 -19.11 18.85
CA ASN A 232 24.85 -19.19 17.97
C ASN A 232 25.84 -18.04 18.20
N ASN A 233 25.38 -16.84 18.53
CA ASN A 233 26.26 -15.72 18.90
C ASN A 233 26.89 -15.91 20.28
N LEU A 234 26.15 -16.47 21.24
CA LEU A 234 26.69 -16.93 22.53
C LEU A 234 27.72 -18.05 22.34
N ASN A 235 27.46 -19.00 21.44
CA ASN A 235 28.40 -20.06 21.09
C ASN A 235 29.63 -19.55 20.31
N LYS A 236 29.52 -18.47 19.52
CA LYS A 236 30.69 -17.80 18.92
C LYS A 236 31.55 -17.11 19.98
N LEU A 237 30.95 -16.52 21.02
CA LEU A 237 31.68 -15.98 22.17
C LEU A 237 32.32 -17.09 23.03
N ASN A 238 31.68 -18.27 23.13
CA ASN A 238 32.23 -19.41 23.85
C ASN A 238 33.28 -20.19 23.04
N ASN A 239 33.18 -20.23 21.71
CA ASN A 239 34.11 -20.91 20.81
C ASN A 239 35.42 -20.14 20.56
N SER A 240 35.53 -18.88 20.99
CA SER A 240 36.86 -18.26 21.17
C SER A 240 37.65 -18.87 22.35
N ASN A 241 37.03 -19.72 23.17
CA ASN A 241 37.64 -20.32 24.36
C ASN A 241 37.70 -21.86 24.40
N SER A 242 37.38 -22.60 23.33
CA SER A 242 37.68 -24.05 23.30
C SER A 242 37.71 -24.69 21.90
N LEU A 243 38.94 -25.07 21.54
CA LEU A 243 39.39 -26.28 20.82
C LEU A 243 38.70 -26.76 19.52
N ASN A 244 39.53 -26.80 18.46
CA ASN A 244 40.16 -28.02 17.91
C ASN A 244 39.44 -29.37 18.04
N ASN A 245 39.52 -30.11 16.92
CA ASN A 245 39.41 -31.58 16.76
C ASN A 245 37.99 -32.18 16.66
N LEU A 246 37.57 -32.60 15.45
CA LEU A 246 37.79 -33.95 14.91
C LEU A 246 36.84 -34.28 13.75
N ASN A 247 37.40 -34.95 12.74
CA ASN A 247 36.74 -35.58 11.60
C ASN A 247 36.16 -36.96 11.94
N ASN A 248 35.25 -37.42 11.07
CA ASN A 248 35.07 -38.76 10.48
C ASN A 248 33.76 -39.55 10.75
N THR A 249 33.12 -39.90 9.60
CA THR A 249 32.45 -41.17 9.20
C THR A 249 31.16 -41.63 9.93
N ASN A 250 30.15 -42.32 9.38
CA ASN A 250 29.89 -42.98 8.09
C ASN A 250 28.36 -43.27 7.92
N GLU A 251 27.95 -43.52 6.67
CA GLU A 251 26.90 -44.45 6.17
C GLU A 251 25.63 -44.72 7.01
N SER A 252 24.71 -43.75 7.08
CA SER A 252 23.28 -44.01 7.31
C SER A 252 22.36 -43.24 6.33
N ASN A 253 22.87 -42.97 5.13
CA ASN A 253 22.43 -41.80 4.36
C ASN A 253 21.25 -41.99 3.41
N LYS A 254 20.69 -43.18 3.16
CA LYS A 254 19.56 -43.29 2.20
C LYS A 254 18.18 -42.94 2.77
N SER A 255 17.90 -43.24 4.04
CA SER A 255 16.67 -42.79 4.72
C SER A 255 16.84 -41.39 5.35
N LYS A 256 18.08 -41.03 5.72
CA LYS A 256 18.43 -39.66 6.10
C LYS A 256 18.43 -38.71 4.92
N GLU A 257 18.73 -39.10 3.68
CA GLU A 257 18.64 -38.21 2.52
C GLU A 257 17.21 -37.77 2.22
N LEU A 258 16.21 -38.66 2.36
CA LEU A 258 14.81 -38.27 2.10
C LEU A 258 14.25 -37.33 3.20
N ASN A 259 14.59 -37.58 4.46
CA ASN A 259 14.28 -36.68 5.57
C ASN A 259 15.11 -35.38 5.53
N ASN A 260 16.37 -35.46 5.09
CA ASN A 260 17.21 -34.29 4.88
C ASN A 260 16.73 -33.47 3.70
N THR A 261 16.12 -34.04 2.65
CA THR A 261 15.62 -33.26 1.52
C THR A 261 14.36 -32.49 1.90
N ASN A 262 13.48 -33.07 2.72
CA ASN A 262 12.33 -32.35 3.29
C ASN A 262 12.77 -31.28 4.31
N ASN A 263 13.71 -31.62 5.20
CA ASN A 263 14.30 -30.66 6.12
C ASN A 263 15.14 -29.60 5.41
N LEU A 264 15.77 -29.88 4.27
CA LEU A 264 16.55 -28.93 3.48
C LEU A 264 15.63 -28.02 2.67
N ASN A 265 14.46 -28.49 2.23
CA ASN A 265 13.42 -27.63 1.66
C ASN A 265 12.79 -26.73 2.71
N GLU A 266 12.59 -27.22 3.93
CA GLU A 266 12.13 -26.43 5.07
C GLU A 266 13.24 -25.47 5.56
N LEU A 267 14.50 -25.92 5.59
CA LEU A 267 15.68 -25.11 5.93
C LEU A 267 16.01 -24.09 4.84
N ASN A 268 15.73 -24.37 3.56
CA ASN A 268 15.84 -23.40 2.47
C ASN A 268 14.67 -22.40 2.52
N ARG A 269 13.49 -22.82 2.98
CA ARG A 269 12.37 -21.91 3.30
C ARG A 269 12.69 -21.03 4.52
N LEU A 270 13.34 -21.59 5.54
CA LEU A 270 13.86 -20.89 6.72
C LEU A 270 15.08 -20.02 6.40
N ASN A 271 15.94 -20.43 5.47
CA ASN A 271 17.09 -19.64 5.01
C ASN A 271 16.65 -18.48 4.11
N ARG A 272 15.55 -18.63 3.37
CA ARG A 272 14.86 -17.50 2.72
C ARG A 272 14.25 -16.52 3.73
N LEU A 273 13.87 -16.98 4.92
CA LEU A 273 13.44 -16.14 6.05
C LEU A 273 14.63 -15.50 6.80
N ASN A 274 15.82 -16.10 6.76
CA ASN A 274 16.98 -15.71 7.58
C ASN A 274 17.80 -14.51 7.08
N ASN A 275 17.54 -13.96 5.90
CA ASN A 275 18.36 -12.88 5.32
C ASN A 275 17.63 -11.56 5.07
N GLN A 276 16.54 -11.30 5.80
CA GLN A 276 15.88 -9.99 5.82
C GLN A 276 15.71 -9.54 7.25
N LYS A 277 16.04 -8.27 7.52
CA LYS A 277 15.92 -7.57 8.81
C LYS A 277 14.66 -8.01 9.55
N ASN A 278 14.86 -8.94 10.48
CA ASN A 278 13.84 -9.81 11.07
C ASN A 278 12.74 -8.98 11.77
N SER A 279 13.12 -7.79 12.24
CA SER A 279 12.27 -6.85 12.94
C SER A 279 11.11 -6.34 12.07
N PHE A 280 11.34 -5.96 10.81
CA PHE A 280 10.22 -5.46 9.99
C PHE A 280 9.18 -6.56 9.72
N LEU A 281 9.63 -7.76 9.35
CA LEU A 281 8.73 -8.89 9.10
C LEU A 281 7.94 -9.26 10.37
N LYS A 282 8.58 -9.23 11.55
CA LYS A 282 7.89 -9.41 12.82
C LYS A 282 6.84 -8.34 13.09
N GLY A 283 7.18 -7.07 12.83
CA GLY A 283 6.24 -5.95 12.88
C GLY A 283 5.02 -6.22 11.99
N GLU A 284 5.26 -6.55 10.72
CA GLU A 284 4.19 -6.86 9.74
C GLU A 284 3.31 -8.03 10.19
N LEU A 285 3.90 -9.17 10.59
CA LEU A 285 3.14 -10.34 11.01
C LEU A 285 2.32 -10.05 12.27
N THR A 286 2.91 -9.32 13.23
CA THR A 286 2.23 -8.93 14.47
C THR A 286 1.08 -7.97 14.20
N PHE A 287 1.31 -6.96 13.36
CA PHE A 287 0.30 -5.99 12.95
C PHE A 287 -0.85 -6.66 12.19
N LEU A 288 -0.52 -7.49 11.20
CA LEU A 288 -1.47 -8.24 10.39
C LEU A 288 -2.36 -9.14 11.27
N LEU A 289 -1.75 -9.86 12.20
CA LEU A 289 -2.47 -10.74 13.12
C LEU A 289 -3.41 -9.93 14.02
N GLY A 290 -2.93 -8.82 14.58
CA GLY A 290 -3.76 -7.89 15.36
C GLY A 290 -4.95 -7.36 14.56
N ARG A 291 -4.73 -6.91 13.32
CA ARG A 291 -5.80 -6.41 12.44
C ARG A 291 -6.82 -7.50 12.09
N LEU A 292 -6.38 -8.71 11.76
CA LEU A 292 -7.26 -9.83 11.40
C LEU A 292 -8.14 -10.31 12.57
N MET A 293 -7.59 -10.26 13.78
CA MET A 293 -8.25 -10.64 15.04
C MET A 293 -9.00 -9.48 15.71
N GLN A 294 -8.86 -8.26 15.19
CA GLN A 294 -9.31 -7.01 15.84
C GLN A 294 -8.71 -6.82 17.25
N ASP A 295 -7.47 -7.28 17.45
CA ASP A 295 -6.71 -7.18 18.69
C ASP A 295 -5.83 -5.92 18.67
N THR A 296 -6.23 -4.93 19.45
CA THR A 296 -5.57 -3.62 19.53
C THR A 296 -4.23 -3.69 20.26
N ASP A 297 -4.11 -4.51 21.29
CA ASP A 297 -2.86 -4.72 22.02
C ASP A 297 -1.80 -5.29 21.09
N LYS A 298 -2.19 -6.30 20.31
CA LYS A 298 -1.31 -6.92 19.33
C LYS A 298 -0.89 -5.96 18.22
N MET A 299 -1.81 -5.14 17.71
CA MET A 299 -1.44 -4.08 16.76
C MET A 299 -0.42 -3.11 17.37
N CYS A 300 -0.60 -2.68 18.62
CA CYS A 300 0.35 -1.80 19.30
C CYS A 300 1.71 -2.46 19.56
N ASP A 301 1.70 -3.75 19.90
CA ASP A 301 2.91 -4.56 20.09
C ASP A 301 3.79 -4.60 18.84
N SER A 302 3.22 -4.42 17.65
CA SER A 302 3.99 -4.37 16.40
C SER A 302 4.97 -3.19 16.35
N LEU A 303 4.67 -2.07 17.03
CA LEU A 303 5.47 -0.83 16.98
C LEU A 303 6.90 -1.03 17.45
N LYS A 304 7.15 -1.86 18.46
CA LYS A 304 8.51 -2.12 18.95
C LYS A 304 9.41 -2.74 17.88
N TYR A 305 8.82 -3.55 17.00
CA TYR A 305 9.55 -4.18 15.90
C TYR A 305 9.76 -3.21 14.73
N TYR A 306 8.81 -2.31 14.48
CA TYR A 306 8.99 -1.23 13.51
C TYR A 306 10.05 -0.23 13.96
N ASP A 307 10.04 0.20 15.23
CA ASP A 307 11.08 1.05 15.81
C ASP A 307 12.47 0.42 15.62
N GLN A 308 12.59 -0.87 15.94
CA GLN A 308 13.83 -1.61 15.73
C GLN A 308 14.20 -1.73 14.24
N ALA A 309 13.23 -1.95 13.35
CA ALA A 309 13.48 -2.00 11.90
C ALA A 309 13.99 -0.66 11.32
N ALA A 310 13.52 0.47 11.86
CA ALA A 310 14.00 1.80 11.47
C ALA A 310 15.47 2.02 11.84
N LEU A 311 15.91 1.48 12.99
CA LEU A 311 17.32 1.51 13.42
C LEU A 311 18.20 0.56 12.60
N GLU A 312 17.64 -0.54 12.10
CA GLU A 312 18.39 -1.53 11.34
C GLU A 312 18.67 -1.08 9.90
N THR A 313 17.94 -0.10 9.35
CA THR A 313 18.00 0.30 7.93
C THR A 313 18.67 1.64 7.68
N ASP A 314 19.49 1.69 6.62
CA ASP A 314 20.09 2.93 6.09
C ASP A 314 19.24 3.58 5.00
N SER A 315 18.20 2.89 4.52
CA SER A 315 17.29 3.44 3.50
C SER A 315 16.34 4.45 4.14
N GLU A 316 16.50 5.72 3.78
CA GLU A 316 15.60 6.81 4.19
C GLU A 316 14.16 6.60 3.68
N GLU A 317 13.99 6.08 2.46
CA GLU A 317 12.68 5.71 1.93
C GLU A 317 12.00 4.65 2.82
N PHE A 318 12.76 3.67 3.31
CA PHE A 318 12.24 2.65 4.22
C PHE A 318 11.89 3.22 5.61
N LYS A 319 12.74 4.10 6.17
CA LYS A 319 12.44 4.78 7.44
C LYS A 319 11.16 5.60 7.35
N ALA A 320 10.97 6.34 6.27
CA ALA A 320 9.77 7.15 6.07
C ALA A 320 8.48 6.30 6.12
N ILE A 321 8.46 5.16 5.41
CA ILE A 321 7.34 4.21 5.44
C ILE A 321 7.10 3.63 6.85
N ILE A 322 8.17 3.39 7.61
CA ILE A 322 8.05 2.93 8.99
C ILE A 322 7.44 4.02 9.89
N TYR A 323 7.86 5.28 9.75
CA TYR A 323 7.30 6.38 10.53
C TYR A 323 5.83 6.65 10.19
N GLU A 324 5.47 6.63 8.90
CA GLU A 324 4.07 6.71 8.48
C GLU A 324 3.25 5.50 8.98
N THR A 325 3.85 4.30 9.03
CA THR A 325 3.24 3.12 9.63
C THR A 325 2.98 3.33 11.12
N THR A 326 3.93 3.90 11.86
CA THR A 326 3.77 4.26 13.27
C THR A 326 2.64 5.27 13.47
N VAL A 327 2.52 6.26 12.59
CA VAL A 327 1.41 7.22 12.59
C VAL A 327 0.07 6.53 12.38
N SER A 328 -0.02 5.62 11.41
CA SER A 328 -1.24 4.86 11.13
C SER A 328 -1.66 3.94 12.27
N ILE A 329 -0.70 3.39 13.01
CA ILE A 329 -0.97 2.50 14.15
C ILE A 329 -1.34 3.31 15.40
N GLY A 330 -0.90 4.56 15.54
CA GLY A 330 -1.42 5.47 16.55
C GLY A 330 -0.91 5.15 17.96
N CYS A 331 -1.48 4.15 18.66
CA CYS A 331 -1.08 3.62 19.97
C CYS A 331 -0.44 4.62 20.97
N GLY A 332 -0.95 5.85 21.05
CA GLY A 332 -0.42 6.92 21.91
C GLY A 332 0.92 7.55 21.47
N ARG A 333 1.43 7.22 20.29
CA ARG A 333 2.61 7.84 19.68
C ARG A 333 2.28 9.27 19.24
N ASN A 334 3.27 10.15 19.33
CA ASN A 334 3.13 11.54 18.90
C ASN A 334 3.05 11.61 17.37
N LYS A 335 1.82 11.64 16.84
CA LYS A 335 1.52 11.71 15.40
C LYS A 335 2.30 12.80 14.68
N LYS A 336 2.33 14.01 15.25
CA LYS A 336 3.05 15.16 14.67
C LYS A 336 4.54 14.86 14.53
N ALA A 337 5.18 14.38 15.59
CA ALA A 337 6.62 14.10 15.58
C ALA A 337 6.99 13.01 14.56
N PHE A 338 6.20 11.93 14.46
CA PHE A 338 6.48 10.88 13.48
C PHE A 338 6.20 11.30 12.04
N LEU A 339 5.22 12.18 11.80
CA LEU A 339 5.02 12.78 10.47
C LEU A 339 6.18 13.72 10.09
N GLU A 340 6.72 14.49 11.04
CA GLU A 340 7.91 15.33 10.82
C GLU A 340 9.15 14.46 10.50
N LEU A 341 9.34 13.35 11.20
CA LEU A 341 10.39 12.37 10.89
C LEU A 341 10.20 11.71 9.52
N ALA A 342 8.95 11.34 9.17
CA ALA A 342 8.62 10.81 7.85
C ALA A 342 8.98 11.82 6.76
N ALA A 343 8.58 13.09 6.93
CA ALA A 343 8.89 14.15 5.99
C ALA A 343 10.39 14.37 5.80
N GLU A 344 11.16 14.34 6.88
CA GLU A 344 12.62 14.45 6.82
C GLU A 344 13.23 13.30 6.02
N SER A 345 12.85 12.05 6.33
CA SER A 345 13.33 10.88 5.60
C SER A 345 12.90 10.88 4.12
N TRP A 346 11.67 11.29 3.80
CA TRP A 346 11.23 11.44 2.41
C TRP A 346 12.02 12.50 1.65
N LYS A 347 12.31 13.63 2.28
CA LYS A 347 13.16 14.68 1.71
C LYS A 347 14.57 14.15 1.45
N ASN A 348 15.14 13.40 2.39
CA ASN A 348 16.47 12.78 2.26
C ASN A 348 16.49 11.69 1.18
N SER A 349 15.38 11.01 0.92
CA SER A 349 15.23 10.07 -0.20
C SER A 349 14.86 10.74 -1.55
N GLY A 350 14.85 12.07 -1.61
CA GLY A 350 14.56 12.85 -2.82
C GLY A 350 13.07 13.02 -3.17
N ASN A 351 12.15 12.68 -2.26
CA ASN A 351 10.70 12.83 -2.45
C ASN A 351 10.17 14.04 -1.66
N THR A 352 10.52 15.25 -2.11
CA THR A 352 10.11 16.50 -1.45
C THR A 352 8.59 16.68 -1.47
N LYS A 353 7.92 16.22 -2.52
CA LYS A 353 6.47 16.34 -2.69
C LYS A 353 5.68 15.49 -1.69
N ARG A 354 6.15 14.28 -1.40
CA ARG A 354 5.60 13.47 -0.30
C ARG A 354 5.86 14.12 1.06
N ALA A 355 7.06 14.64 1.29
CA ALA A 355 7.40 15.33 2.53
C ALA A 355 6.52 16.56 2.80
N GLU A 356 6.14 17.31 1.76
CA GLU A 356 5.20 18.44 1.87
C GLU A 356 3.82 17.98 2.40
N ILE A 357 3.32 16.81 1.97
CA ILE A 357 2.06 16.23 2.47
C ILE A 357 2.20 15.87 3.95
N ASP A 358 3.26 15.18 4.34
CA ASP A 358 3.47 14.76 5.73
C ASP A 358 3.61 15.97 6.67
N LEU A 359 4.32 17.03 6.25
CA LEU A 359 4.41 18.28 7.02
C LEU A 359 3.06 18.99 7.13
N ALA A 360 2.24 18.99 6.07
CA ALA A 360 0.90 19.54 6.12
C ALA A 360 0.02 18.75 7.10
N LEU A 361 0.09 17.41 7.07
CA LEU A 361 -0.59 16.55 8.03
C LEU A 361 -0.10 16.77 9.47
N ALA A 362 1.22 16.90 9.68
CA ALA A 362 1.82 17.12 10.99
C ALA A 362 1.35 18.41 11.66
N ASN A 363 1.06 19.42 10.83
CA ASN A 363 0.69 20.76 11.27
C ASN A 363 -0.80 21.07 11.09
N ASN A 364 -1.62 20.08 10.71
CA ASN A 364 -3.04 20.26 10.37
C ASN A 364 -3.26 21.43 9.40
N LYS A 365 -2.52 21.45 8.30
CA LYS A 365 -2.61 22.46 7.23
C LYS A 365 -3.32 21.89 6.00
N PRO A 366 -3.85 22.75 5.11
CA PRO A 366 -4.34 22.32 3.81
C PRO A 366 -3.28 21.51 3.06
N LEU A 367 -3.69 20.41 2.45
CA LEU A 367 -2.78 19.54 1.72
C LEU A 367 -2.39 20.17 0.38
N PRO A 368 -1.10 20.18 0.00
CA PRO A 368 -0.62 20.73 -1.27
C PRO A 368 -0.84 19.71 -2.40
N ILE A 369 -2.09 19.53 -2.80
CA ILE A 369 -2.53 18.48 -3.72
C ILE A 369 -3.52 19.01 -4.76
N GLU A 370 -3.66 18.27 -5.85
CA GLU A 370 -4.71 18.48 -6.85
C GLU A 370 -5.31 17.13 -7.26
N PHE A 371 -6.50 17.15 -7.87
CA PHE A 371 -7.15 15.96 -8.41
C PHE A 371 -7.45 16.12 -9.89
N GLU A 372 -7.14 15.08 -10.69
CA GLU A 372 -7.50 15.02 -12.11
C GLU A 372 -8.17 13.69 -12.44
N ILE A 373 -9.51 13.68 -12.39
CA ILE A 373 -10.34 12.47 -12.48
C ILE A 373 -10.75 12.10 -13.92
N SER A 374 -10.04 12.61 -14.93
CA SER A 374 -10.32 12.30 -16.33
C SER A 374 -10.12 10.79 -16.61
N GLU A 375 -11.01 10.21 -17.41
CA GLU A 375 -10.87 8.82 -17.85
C GLU A 375 -10.02 8.73 -19.12
N ILE A 376 -9.30 7.61 -19.27
CA ILE A 376 -8.58 7.30 -20.51
C ILE A 376 -9.53 6.67 -21.53
N SER A 377 -9.47 7.14 -22.77
CA SER A 377 -10.23 6.57 -23.88
C SER A 377 -9.32 6.22 -25.07
N PRO A 378 -9.69 5.20 -25.87
CA PRO A 378 -9.03 4.91 -27.15
C PRO A 378 -9.04 6.11 -28.10
N GLU A 379 -8.09 6.12 -29.02
CA GLU A 379 -8.01 7.08 -30.13
C GLU A 379 -8.23 6.37 -31.47
N LYS A 380 -8.64 7.14 -32.48
CA LYS A 380 -8.92 6.60 -33.80
C LYS A 380 -7.64 6.09 -34.46
N ILE A 381 -7.65 4.86 -34.95
CA ILE A 381 -6.54 4.28 -35.70
C ILE A 381 -6.69 4.64 -37.18
N ASN A 382 -5.69 5.32 -37.74
CA ASN A 382 -5.67 5.71 -39.14
C ASN A 382 -5.09 4.59 -40.02
N LYS A 383 -5.95 3.79 -40.63
CA LYS A 383 -5.57 2.80 -41.63
C LYS A 383 -5.45 3.44 -43.03
N PRO A 384 -4.31 3.31 -43.73
CA PRO A 384 -4.22 3.74 -45.13
C PRO A 384 -5.12 2.89 -46.05
N LEU A 385 -5.75 3.52 -47.05
CA LEU A 385 -6.78 2.88 -47.88
C LEU A 385 -6.24 1.70 -48.71
N ASP A 386 -5.01 1.80 -49.20
CA ASP A 386 -4.30 0.83 -50.02
C ASP A 386 -3.85 -0.42 -49.24
N LYS A 387 -3.83 -0.34 -47.90
CA LYS A 387 -3.33 -1.41 -47.02
C LYS A 387 -4.42 -2.39 -46.65
N ASN A 388 -4.20 -3.68 -46.92
CA ASN A 388 -5.19 -4.75 -46.70
C ASN A 388 -4.72 -5.84 -45.73
N LYS A 389 -3.52 -5.68 -45.15
CA LYS A 389 -3.02 -6.53 -44.07
C LYS A 389 -2.84 -5.71 -42.80
N LEU A 390 -3.27 -6.29 -41.69
CA LEU A 390 -3.00 -5.87 -40.32
C LEU A 390 -1.75 -6.61 -39.82
N ILE A 391 -0.85 -5.89 -39.16
CA ILE A 391 0.31 -6.45 -38.47
C ILE A 391 0.12 -6.20 -36.97
N ILE A 392 0.12 -7.28 -36.19
CA ILE A 392 0.05 -7.25 -34.72
C ILE A 392 1.33 -7.87 -34.18
N GLY A 393 1.93 -7.26 -33.16
CA GLY A 393 3.13 -7.76 -32.48
C GLY A 393 4.44 -7.17 -32.97
N ALA A 394 4.38 -6.07 -33.72
CA ALA A 394 5.56 -5.41 -34.28
C ALA A 394 6.24 -4.47 -33.29
N SER A 395 5.56 -4.10 -32.20
CA SER A 395 6.15 -3.32 -31.12
C SER A 395 7.15 -4.16 -30.33
N GLY A 396 8.29 -3.58 -29.96
CA GLY A 396 9.22 -4.25 -29.06
C GLY A 396 10.36 -3.35 -28.62
N ILE A 397 11.06 -3.78 -27.59
CA ILE A 397 12.20 -3.08 -26.98
C ILE A 397 13.35 -4.04 -26.71
N GLU A 398 14.52 -3.47 -26.48
CA GLU A 398 15.69 -4.16 -25.98
C GLU A 398 15.98 -3.70 -24.55
N ILE A 399 16.27 -4.65 -23.66
CA ILE A 399 16.67 -4.40 -22.27
C ILE A 399 18.12 -4.85 -22.09
N THR A 400 18.93 -3.98 -21.48
CA THR A 400 20.36 -4.14 -21.28
C THR A 400 20.77 -3.83 -19.84
N ASP A 401 22.04 -4.02 -19.52
CA ASP A 401 22.64 -3.65 -18.23
C ASP A 401 22.58 -2.14 -17.89
N LYS A 402 22.27 -1.29 -18.88
CA LYS A 402 22.10 0.16 -18.70
C LYS A 402 20.71 0.56 -18.22
N ASP A 403 19.75 -0.36 -18.27
CA ASP A 403 18.36 -0.06 -17.92
C ASP A 403 18.12 -0.15 -16.42
N ILE A 404 17.25 0.75 -15.95
CA ILE A 404 16.70 0.72 -14.60
C ILE A 404 15.23 0.33 -14.73
N MET A 405 14.92 -0.89 -14.30
CA MET A 405 13.57 -1.42 -14.24
C MET A 405 12.96 -1.14 -12.89
N ILE A 406 11.73 -0.66 -12.86
CA ILE A 406 10.94 -0.56 -11.63
C ILE A 406 9.71 -1.47 -11.71
N SER A 407 9.40 -2.14 -10.60
CA SER A 407 8.20 -2.97 -10.50
C SER A 407 7.40 -2.69 -9.24
N GLN A 408 6.18 -3.20 -9.26
CA GLN A 408 5.34 -3.30 -8.07
C GLN A 408 5.94 -4.26 -7.04
N VAL A 409 5.39 -4.24 -5.82
CA VAL A 409 5.79 -5.13 -4.72
C VAL A 409 5.00 -6.43 -4.76
N ASP A 410 3.67 -6.32 -4.85
CA ASP A 410 2.75 -7.45 -4.82
C ASP A 410 2.98 -8.36 -6.04
N ARG A 411 3.07 -9.68 -5.82
CA ARG A 411 3.41 -10.71 -6.81
C ARG A 411 4.82 -10.62 -7.42
N VAL A 412 5.69 -9.73 -6.91
CA VAL A 412 7.11 -9.65 -7.31
C VAL A 412 8.03 -10.07 -6.18
N THR A 413 7.92 -9.45 -5.01
CA THR A 413 8.79 -9.75 -3.86
C THR A 413 8.01 -10.10 -2.61
N ARG A 414 6.74 -9.73 -2.58
CA ARG A 414 5.78 -10.09 -1.54
C ARG A 414 4.46 -10.48 -2.17
N ASP A 415 3.73 -11.32 -1.46
CA ASP A 415 2.35 -11.64 -1.76
C ASP A 415 1.70 -12.04 -0.44
N TRP A 416 0.99 -11.10 0.17
CA TRP A 416 0.37 -11.34 1.46
C TRP A 416 -0.67 -12.46 1.34
N LEU A 417 -1.44 -12.50 0.25
CA LEU A 417 -2.50 -13.47 0.08
C LEU A 417 -1.97 -14.89 -0.11
N GLY A 418 -0.96 -15.07 -0.96
CA GLY A 418 -0.29 -16.35 -1.18
C GLY A 418 0.71 -16.72 -0.09
N GLN A 419 0.61 -16.11 1.09
CA GLN A 419 1.41 -16.46 2.27
C GLN A 419 2.92 -16.22 2.07
N GLN A 420 3.32 -15.26 1.24
CA GLN A 420 4.71 -14.91 0.96
C GLN A 420 5.01 -13.49 1.46
N LEU A 421 4.95 -13.34 2.79
CA LEU A 421 5.30 -12.11 3.48
C LEU A 421 6.82 -12.01 3.69
N ALA A 422 7.36 -10.82 3.46
CA ALA A 422 8.79 -10.52 3.51
C ALA A 422 8.97 -9.00 3.73
N SER A 423 10.20 -8.50 3.84
CA SER A 423 10.45 -7.07 3.71
C SER A 423 10.00 -6.58 2.32
N PRO A 424 9.40 -5.38 2.18
CA PRO A 424 9.00 -4.87 0.87
C PRO A 424 10.21 -4.53 -0.01
N TYR A 425 11.39 -4.38 0.60
CA TYR A 425 12.69 -4.21 -0.08
C TYR A 425 13.47 -5.54 -0.19
N SER A 426 12.74 -6.66 -0.15
CA SER A 426 13.29 -8.00 -0.34
C SER A 426 13.99 -8.14 -1.70
N ASN A 427 15.21 -8.68 -1.71
CA ASN A 427 15.88 -9.11 -2.95
C ASN A 427 15.37 -10.47 -3.46
N ASN A 428 14.52 -11.16 -2.70
CA ASN A 428 13.93 -12.44 -3.09
C ASN A 428 12.74 -12.18 -4.02
N ILE A 429 12.88 -12.58 -5.28
CA ILE A 429 11.86 -12.45 -6.31
C ILE A 429 11.02 -13.73 -6.33
N LEU A 430 9.71 -13.56 -6.22
CA LEU A 430 8.72 -14.63 -6.27
C LEU A 430 8.56 -15.11 -7.72
N THR A 431 8.74 -16.41 -7.95
CA THR A 431 8.45 -17.04 -9.24
C THR A 431 7.29 -18.01 -9.20
N ILE A 432 6.82 -18.31 -7.99
CA ILE A 432 5.72 -19.23 -7.76
C ILE A 432 4.63 -18.42 -7.10
N PHE A 433 3.51 -18.34 -7.78
CA PHE A 433 2.31 -17.70 -7.31
C PHE A 433 1.13 -18.55 -7.73
N SER A 434 0.08 -18.55 -6.93
CA SER A 434 -1.17 -19.18 -7.31
C SER A 434 -2.34 -18.26 -7.02
N GLU A 435 -3.03 -17.87 -8.08
CA GLU A 435 -4.35 -17.24 -8.05
C GLU A 435 -5.45 -18.20 -7.53
N ARG A 436 -5.09 -19.45 -7.20
CA ARG A 436 -5.96 -20.53 -6.72
C ARG A 436 -5.39 -21.18 -5.47
N LEU A 437 -6.26 -21.67 -4.58
CA LEU A 437 -5.82 -22.41 -3.38
C LEU A 437 -5.18 -23.78 -3.66
N LYS A 438 -5.45 -24.38 -4.83
CA LYS A 438 -4.91 -25.68 -5.25
C LYS A 438 -4.48 -25.62 -6.70
N TYR A 439 -3.29 -26.12 -6.96
CA TYR A 439 -2.69 -26.26 -8.28
C TYR A 439 -2.08 -27.65 -8.41
N ASN A 440 -2.02 -28.16 -9.63
CA ASN A 440 -1.16 -29.30 -9.89
C ASN A 440 0.30 -28.82 -9.88
N LYS A 441 1.22 -29.55 -9.23
CA LYS A 441 2.65 -29.19 -9.23
C LYS A 441 3.21 -29.01 -10.63
N THR A 442 2.66 -29.71 -11.63
CA THR A 442 3.04 -29.57 -13.04
C THR A 442 2.66 -28.21 -13.63
N GLU A 443 1.65 -27.52 -13.09
CA GLU A 443 1.23 -26.19 -13.56
C GLU A 443 2.16 -25.08 -13.09
N LEU A 444 2.85 -25.24 -11.96
CA LEU A 444 3.65 -24.16 -11.37
C LEU A 444 4.84 -23.73 -12.21
N ARG A 445 5.45 -24.63 -13.00
CA ARG A 445 6.57 -24.33 -13.92
C ARG A 445 7.55 -23.28 -13.38
N GLU A 446 8.20 -23.61 -12.27
CA GLU A 446 9.11 -22.71 -11.54
C GLU A 446 10.29 -22.21 -12.41
N ASP A 447 10.61 -22.97 -13.46
CA ASP A 447 11.62 -22.66 -14.47
C ASP A 447 11.25 -21.44 -15.34
N ILE A 448 9.96 -21.20 -15.57
CA ILE A 448 9.45 -20.06 -16.33
C ILE A 448 9.01 -18.95 -15.37
N GLY A 449 8.32 -19.33 -14.28
CA GLY A 449 7.79 -18.43 -13.29
C GLY A 449 6.49 -17.72 -13.69
N TRP A 450 5.82 -17.17 -12.68
CA TRP A 450 4.50 -16.53 -12.78
C TRP A 450 4.59 -15.01 -12.62
N HIS A 451 3.62 -14.32 -13.24
CA HIS A 451 3.36 -12.89 -13.11
C HIS A 451 4.60 -12.01 -13.33
N GLU A 452 4.58 -10.80 -12.79
CA GLU A 452 5.65 -9.82 -12.83
C GLU A 452 6.95 -10.38 -12.25
N GLY A 453 6.88 -11.08 -11.11
CA GLY A 453 8.07 -11.66 -10.47
C GLY A 453 8.84 -12.64 -11.36
N GLY A 454 8.14 -13.53 -12.08
CA GLY A 454 8.76 -14.42 -13.07
C GLY A 454 9.49 -13.66 -14.18
N ARG A 455 8.89 -12.58 -14.69
CA ARG A 455 9.50 -11.76 -15.75
C ARG A 455 10.66 -10.91 -15.25
N VAL A 456 10.55 -10.30 -14.06
CA VAL A 456 11.64 -9.56 -13.44
C VAL A 456 12.85 -10.48 -13.22
N LYS A 457 12.65 -11.71 -12.71
CA LYS A 457 13.75 -12.67 -12.53
C LYS A 457 14.43 -13.02 -13.86
N GLU A 458 13.66 -13.20 -14.92
CA GLU A 458 14.19 -13.46 -16.26
C GLU A 458 15.02 -12.27 -16.78
N LEU A 459 14.50 -11.05 -16.64
CA LEU A 459 15.14 -9.83 -17.15
C LEU A 459 16.39 -9.42 -16.38
N LYS A 460 16.48 -9.72 -15.08
CA LYS A 460 17.70 -9.49 -14.29
C LYS A 460 18.93 -10.24 -14.84
N GLN A 461 18.75 -11.26 -15.67
CA GLN A 461 19.87 -11.93 -16.35
C GLN A 461 20.63 -11.01 -17.32
N THR A 462 20.02 -9.91 -17.77
CA THR A 462 20.66 -8.91 -18.63
C THR A 462 21.65 -8.01 -17.90
N GLY A 463 21.63 -8.01 -16.56
CA GLY A 463 22.36 -7.05 -15.75
C GLY A 463 21.58 -5.76 -15.46
N ALA A 464 20.38 -5.59 -16.01
CA ALA A 464 19.51 -4.44 -15.72
C ALA A 464 19.27 -4.28 -14.20
N GLN A 465 19.32 -3.05 -13.73
CA GLN A 465 19.03 -2.72 -12.34
C GLN A 465 17.52 -2.90 -12.09
N HIS A 466 17.17 -3.36 -10.89
CA HIS A 466 15.77 -3.59 -10.51
C HIS A 466 15.46 -2.90 -9.20
N GLU A 467 14.50 -1.97 -9.27
CA GLU A 467 13.96 -1.20 -8.16
C GLU A 467 12.52 -1.61 -7.86
N LEU A 468 12.11 -1.43 -6.61
CA LEU A 468 10.74 -1.64 -6.17
C LEU A 468 10.09 -0.29 -5.86
N ALA A 469 8.83 -0.15 -6.27
CA ALA A 469 7.95 0.94 -5.88
C ALA A 469 7.19 0.53 -4.62
N VAL A 470 7.69 0.92 -3.44
CA VAL A 470 7.09 0.60 -2.15
C VAL A 470 6.31 1.81 -1.62
N GLY A 471 5.14 1.60 -1.03
CA GLY A 471 4.54 2.59 -0.13
C GLY A 471 3.95 3.84 -0.79
N THR A 472 3.04 3.64 -1.72
CA THR A 472 2.40 4.74 -2.46
C THR A 472 1.29 5.40 -1.64
N ILE A 473 1.30 6.73 -1.46
CA ILE A 473 0.14 7.45 -0.91
C ILE A 473 -0.97 7.35 -1.92
N ILE A 474 -2.16 7.21 -1.36
CA ILE A 474 -3.39 7.33 -2.10
C ILE A 474 -4.34 8.23 -1.32
N MET A 475 -5.22 8.90 -2.06
CA MET A 475 -6.22 9.78 -1.50
C MET A 475 -7.59 9.50 -2.06
N GLU A 476 -8.59 9.62 -1.19
CA GLU A 476 -9.99 9.42 -1.50
C GLU A 476 -10.63 10.72 -1.98
N LYS A 477 -11.45 10.60 -3.03
CA LYS A 477 -12.33 11.65 -3.53
C LYS A 477 -13.58 11.01 -4.14
N ASP A 478 -14.75 11.47 -3.72
CA ASP A 478 -16.06 11.05 -4.24
C ASP A 478 -16.30 9.52 -4.22
N GLY A 479 -15.84 8.84 -3.17
CA GLY A 479 -15.93 7.39 -2.95
C GLY A 479 -14.84 6.56 -3.64
N LYS A 480 -13.91 7.20 -4.37
CA LYS A 480 -12.85 6.53 -5.14
C LYS A 480 -11.48 6.93 -4.64
N TRP A 481 -10.51 6.03 -4.78
CA TRP A 481 -9.13 6.27 -4.36
C TRP A 481 -8.23 6.51 -5.55
N TYR A 482 -7.26 7.39 -5.39
CA TYR A 482 -6.35 7.81 -6.46
C TYR A 482 -4.90 7.80 -5.96
N ALA A 483 -3.97 7.42 -6.83
CA ALA A 483 -2.53 7.60 -6.62
C ALA A 483 -2.04 8.84 -7.39
N PRO A 484 -0.96 9.50 -6.91
CA PRO A 484 -0.48 10.74 -7.49
C PRO A 484 0.53 10.53 -8.62
N ASN A 485 0.68 11.57 -9.45
CA ASN A 485 1.88 11.77 -10.26
C ASN A 485 3.01 12.40 -9.41
N GLU A 486 4.13 12.75 -10.05
CA GLU A 486 5.30 13.34 -9.39
C GLU A 486 5.08 14.74 -8.81
N ASN A 487 3.94 15.39 -9.09
CA ASN A 487 3.61 16.74 -8.66
C ASN A 487 2.44 16.79 -7.67
N ASN A 488 2.13 15.67 -6.98
CA ASN A 488 0.98 15.54 -6.08
C ASN A 488 -0.39 15.75 -6.75
N VAL A 489 -0.50 15.51 -8.07
CA VAL A 489 -1.79 15.44 -8.74
C VAL A 489 -2.32 14.01 -8.67
N PHE A 490 -3.34 13.79 -7.85
CA PHE A 490 -4.02 12.52 -7.64
C PHE A 490 -4.95 12.22 -8.81
N MET A 491 -4.52 11.32 -9.70
CA MET A 491 -5.16 11.15 -11.02
C MET A 491 -5.26 9.71 -11.51
N PHE A 492 -4.63 8.75 -10.81
CA PHE A 492 -4.64 7.35 -11.20
C PHE A 492 -5.51 6.53 -10.26
N GLU A 493 -6.72 6.18 -10.69
CA GLU A 493 -7.67 5.44 -9.86
C GLU A 493 -7.07 4.11 -9.37
N VAL A 494 -7.16 3.88 -8.06
CA VAL A 494 -6.75 2.68 -7.35
C VAL A 494 -7.99 1.84 -7.02
N PRO A 495 -8.05 0.59 -7.51
CA PRO A 495 -9.18 -0.30 -7.23
C PRO A 495 -9.43 -0.48 -5.73
N PHE A 496 -10.71 -0.52 -5.35
CA PHE A 496 -11.12 -0.61 -3.95
C PHE A 496 -10.59 -1.86 -3.23
N ASP A 497 -10.42 -2.99 -3.93
CA ASP A 497 -9.86 -4.21 -3.35
C ASP A 497 -8.44 -4.04 -2.83
N LYS A 498 -7.67 -3.08 -3.37
CA LYS A 498 -6.31 -2.76 -2.89
C LYS A 498 -6.34 -1.98 -1.59
N ILE A 499 -7.38 -1.17 -1.40
CA ILE A 499 -7.60 -0.42 -0.14
C ILE A 499 -7.85 -1.40 1.01
N MET A 500 -8.58 -2.47 0.71
CA MET A 500 -8.88 -3.55 1.64
C MET A 500 -7.68 -4.48 1.91
N TYR A 501 -6.46 -4.19 1.45
CA TYR A 501 -5.32 -5.02 1.84
C TYR A 501 -5.08 -4.88 3.35
N PRO A 502 -4.82 -5.99 4.07
CA PRO A 502 -4.58 -5.92 5.49
C PRO A 502 -3.21 -5.32 5.81
N THR A 503 -2.41 -5.01 4.78
CA THR A 503 -1.14 -4.29 4.85
C THR A 503 -1.26 -2.82 4.44
N THR A 504 -2.46 -2.28 4.17
CA THR A 504 -2.68 -0.84 3.96
C THR A 504 -2.50 -0.05 5.27
N ARG A 505 -1.87 1.12 5.23
CA ARG A 505 -1.79 2.04 6.38
C ARG A 505 -2.71 3.22 6.15
N PHE A 506 -3.47 3.66 7.15
CA PHE A 506 -4.35 4.81 7.03
C PHE A 506 -3.84 5.95 7.91
N LEU A 507 -3.52 7.10 7.31
CA LEU A 507 -3.07 8.30 8.03
C LEU A 507 -4.26 9.20 8.42
N ARG A 508 -5.33 9.14 7.62
CA ARG A 508 -6.62 9.82 7.79
C ARG A 508 -7.72 8.98 7.12
N LYS A 509 -8.99 9.30 7.33
CA LYS A 509 -10.14 8.57 6.73
C LYS A 509 -10.12 8.46 5.20
N ASP A 510 -9.46 9.41 4.55
CA ASP A 510 -9.35 9.67 3.11
C ASP A 510 -7.89 9.63 2.62
N ILE A 511 -6.92 9.25 3.46
CA ILE A 511 -5.49 9.16 3.09
C ILE A 511 -4.93 7.83 3.58
N ALA A 512 -4.37 7.07 2.66
CA ALA A 512 -3.78 5.79 2.96
C ALA A 512 -2.47 5.56 2.21
N ILE A 513 -1.74 4.55 2.63
CA ILE A 513 -0.48 4.14 2.04
C ILE A 513 -0.61 2.65 1.70
N ILE A 514 -0.40 2.35 0.43
CA ILE A 514 -0.35 0.98 -0.06
C ILE A 514 1.11 0.53 -0.04
N VAL A 515 1.49 -0.22 0.99
CA VAL A 515 2.84 -0.78 1.14
C VAL A 515 3.13 -1.79 0.04
N ASP A 516 2.20 -2.74 -0.15
CA ASP A 516 2.24 -3.75 -1.20
C ASP A 516 1.60 -3.19 -2.48
N THR A 517 2.32 -2.32 -3.20
CA THR A 517 1.84 -1.72 -4.45
C THR A 517 1.45 -2.79 -5.46
N HIS A 518 0.39 -2.50 -6.23
CA HIS A 518 -0.16 -3.43 -7.23
C HIS A 518 -0.76 -2.66 -8.42
N GLY A 519 0.03 -2.52 -9.48
CA GLY A 519 -0.35 -1.90 -10.74
C GLY A 519 0.36 -0.59 -11.03
N VAL A 520 0.49 -0.27 -12.33
CA VAL A 520 1.26 0.89 -12.82
C VAL A 520 0.76 2.21 -12.22
N ASN A 521 -0.52 2.30 -11.88
CA ASN A 521 -1.12 3.46 -11.20
C ASN A 521 -0.42 3.84 -9.90
N MET A 522 0.19 2.88 -9.21
CA MET A 522 0.89 3.14 -7.94
C MET A 522 2.39 3.34 -8.09
N LEU A 523 2.93 3.34 -9.32
CA LEU A 523 4.38 3.36 -9.58
C LEU A 523 4.86 4.67 -10.18
N VAL A 524 3.96 5.58 -10.56
CA VAL A 524 4.26 6.73 -11.43
C VAL A 524 5.30 7.66 -10.80
N GLU A 525 5.08 8.09 -9.56
CA GLU A 525 6.00 8.97 -8.83
C GLU A 525 7.38 8.31 -8.70
N GLN A 526 7.45 7.08 -8.17
CA GLN A 526 8.73 6.40 -7.95
C GLN A 526 9.47 6.15 -9.28
N THR A 527 8.75 5.87 -10.37
CA THR A 527 9.35 5.70 -11.71
C THR A 527 10.09 6.95 -12.15
N ILE A 528 9.49 8.13 -11.93
CA ILE A 528 10.07 9.42 -12.34
C ILE A 528 11.23 9.78 -11.41
N ARG A 529 11.02 9.72 -10.08
CA ARG A 529 12.03 10.06 -9.08
C ARG A 529 13.27 9.16 -9.17
N LYS A 530 13.09 7.85 -9.36
CA LYS A 530 14.21 6.89 -9.50
C LYS A 530 14.80 6.86 -10.92
N ASN A 531 14.32 7.73 -11.82
CA ASN A 531 14.73 7.80 -13.23
C ASN A 531 14.73 6.43 -13.94
N ALA A 532 13.74 5.59 -13.63
CA ALA A 532 13.60 4.29 -14.28
C ALA A 532 13.33 4.47 -15.78
N SER A 533 13.93 3.62 -16.62
CA SER A 533 13.66 3.59 -18.07
C SER A 533 12.46 2.68 -18.40
N ILE A 534 12.24 1.65 -17.58
CA ILE A 534 11.27 0.59 -17.82
C ILE A 534 10.42 0.35 -16.58
N VAL A 535 9.12 0.21 -16.77
CA VAL A 535 8.16 -0.18 -15.73
C VAL A 535 7.58 -1.55 -16.05
N ILE A 536 7.63 -2.47 -15.08
CA ILE A 536 7.06 -3.82 -15.21
C ILE A 536 5.99 -3.98 -14.13
N SER A 537 4.74 -4.05 -14.54
CA SER A 537 3.61 -4.11 -13.62
C SER A 537 2.35 -4.59 -14.35
N ASP A 538 1.21 -4.47 -13.68
CA ASP A 538 -0.08 -4.89 -14.17
C ASP A 538 -0.91 -3.68 -14.66
N CYS A 539 -1.78 -3.93 -15.65
CA CYS A 539 -2.69 -2.94 -16.24
C CYS A 539 -4.12 -3.50 -16.36
N ASP A 540 -4.56 -4.18 -15.30
CA ASP A 540 -5.87 -4.82 -15.21
C ASP A 540 -6.99 -3.87 -14.72
N HIS A 541 -6.77 -2.55 -14.76
CA HIS A 541 -7.76 -1.53 -14.42
C HIS A 541 -7.59 -0.27 -15.31
N PRO A 542 -8.66 0.45 -15.68
CA PRO A 542 -8.53 1.69 -16.47
C PRO A 542 -7.56 2.72 -15.89
N GLY A 543 -7.56 2.91 -14.56
CA GLY A 543 -6.62 3.80 -13.86
C GLY A 543 -5.15 3.40 -14.06
N LYS A 544 -4.86 2.09 -14.19
CA LYS A 544 -3.51 1.57 -14.48
C LYS A 544 -3.09 1.83 -15.92
N VAL A 545 -4.03 1.74 -16.87
CA VAL A 545 -3.76 2.07 -18.28
C VAL A 545 -3.54 3.58 -18.45
N LYS A 546 -4.29 4.41 -17.73
CA LYS A 546 -4.05 5.86 -17.67
C LYS A 546 -2.63 6.19 -17.19
N ALA A 547 -2.18 5.51 -16.12
CA ALA A 547 -0.82 5.66 -15.61
C ALA A 547 0.24 5.17 -16.60
N ALA A 548 0.00 4.06 -17.28
CA ALA A 548 0.89 3.55 -18.32
C ALA A 548 1.05 4.55 -19.48
N ALA A 549 -0.06 5.14 -19.94
CA ALA A 549 -0.04 6.19 -20.96
C ALA A 549 0.70 7.45 -20.50
N TYR A 550 0.46 7.89 -19.26
CA TYR A 550 1.15 9.04 -18.66
C TYR A 550 2.68 8.85 -18.64
N LEU A 551 3.14 7.71 -18.14
CA LEU A 551 4.57 7.37 -18.10
C LEU A 551 5.17 7.26 -19.50
N SER A 552 4.43 6.67 -20.44
CA SER A 552 4.90 6.58 -21.82
C SER A 552 5.04 7.94 -22.49
N ASN A 553 4.13 8.88 -22.23
CA ASN A 553 4.24 10.25 -22.76
C ASN A 553 5.46 10.99 -22.19
N LYS A 554 6.00 10.53 -21.05
CA LYS A 554 7.27 10.99 -20.47
C LYS A 554 8.49 10.18 -20.95
N GLY A 555 8.35 9.43 -22.04
CA GLY A 555 9.44 8.67 -22.64
C GLY A 555 9.84 7.41 -21.87
N LYS A 556 9.03 6.95 -20.92
CA LYS A 556 9.26 5.69 -20.20
C LYS A 556 8.63 4.53 -20.97
N THR A 557 9.22 3.34 -20.90
CA THR A 557 8.56 2.16 -21.48
C THR A 557 7.79 1.42 -20.40
N VAL A 558 6.54 1.03 -20.70
CA VAL A 558 5.69 0.29 -19.76
C VAL A 558 5.42 -1.11 -20.31
N ILE A 559 5.65 -2.13 -19.49
CA ILE A 559 5.37 -3.53 -19.78
C ILE A 559 4.24 -3.97 -18.84
N CYS A 560 3.03 -4.07 -19.40
CA CYS A 560 1.85 -4.57 -18.69
C CYS A 560 1.70 -6.07 -18.95
N LEU A 561 1.86 -6.92 -17.95
CA LEU A 561 1.73 -8.38 -18.13
C LEU A 561 0.25 -8.79 -18.07
N PRO A 562 -0.48 -8.51 -16.98
CA PRO A 562 -1.92 -8.37 -17.00
C PRO A 562 -2.36 -7.16 -17.82
N ASP A 563 -3.13 -7.38 -18.87
CA ASP A 563 -3.42 -6.35 -19.89
C ASP A 563 -4.92 -6.20 -20.21
N LYS A 564 -5.81 -6.54 -19.27
CA LYS A 564 -7.27 -6.63 -19.51
C LYS A 564 -7.88 -5.38 -20.15
N TYR A 565 -7.39 -4.20 -19.73
CA TYR A 565 -7.90 -2.90 -20.20
C TYR A 565 -6.97 -2.21 -21.21
N SER A 566 -5.96 -2.91 -21.73
CA SER A 566 -5.00 -2.37 -22.72
C SER A 566 -5.66 -1.75 -23.96
N TYR A 567 -6.86 -2.21 -24.35
CA TYR A 567 -7.63 -1.64 -25.45
C TYR A 567 -7.90 -0.14 -25.30
N LEU A 568 -7.93 0.40 -24.07
CA LEU A 568 -8.07 1.84 -23.79
C LEU A 568 -6.88 2.68 -24.30
N ALA A 569 -5.74 2.05 -24.58
CA ALA A 569 -4.56 2.68 -25.14
C ALA A 569 -4.45 2.56 -26.67
N LEU A 570 -5.39 1.89 -27.33
CA LEU A 570 -5.39 1.77 -28.80
C LEU A 570 -5.42 3.16 -29.46
N GLY A 571 -4.63 3.31 -30.53
CA GLY A 571 -4.55 4.55 -31.32
C GLY A 571 -3.65 5.65 -30.73
N LYS A 572 -3.22 5.53 -29.46
CA LYS A 572 -2.41 6.57 -28.79
C LYS A 572 -0.95 6.64 -29.24
N ASN A 573 -0.44 5.60 -29.91
CA ASN A 573 0.95 5.50 -30.36
C ASN A 573 1.98 5.75 -29.24
N ILE A 574 1.90 4.94 -28.18
CA ILE A 574 2.71 5.04 -26.96
C ILE A 574 3.59 3.80 -26.76
N ASN A 575 4.71 3.95 -26.04
CA ASN A 575 5.65 2.89 -25.65
C ASN A 575 5.09 1.99 -24.53
N LEU A 576 4.03 1.25 -24.85
CA LEU A 576 3.38 0.30 -23.96
C LEU A 576 3.31 -1.08 -24.64
N LEU A 577 3.86 -2.09 -23.97
CA LEU A 577 3.80 -3.50 -24.37
C LEU A 577 2.86 -4.28 -23.44
N THR A 578 1.97 -5.08 -24.02
CA THR A 578 0.82 -5.71 -23.35
C THR A 578 0.85 -7.22 -23.52
N SER A 579 1.11 -7.92 -22.41
CA SER A 579 1.37 -9.36 -22.39
C SER A 579 2.46 -9.81 -23.40
N PRO A 580 3.64 -9.16 -23.50
CA PRO A 580 4.61 -9.45 -24.54
C PRO A 580 5.42 -10.75 -24.29
N PRO A 581 5.95 -11.38 -25.35
CA PRO A 581 6.98 -12.42 -25.24
C PRO A 581 8.30 -11.85 -24.74
N VAL A 582 9.09 -12.70 -24.08
CA VAL A 582 10.46 -12.40 -23.64
C VAL A 582 11.43 -13.38 -24.28
N LYS A 583 12.51 -12.85 -24.87
CA LYS A 583 13.63 -13.63 -25.42
C LYS A 583 14.97 -13.12 -24.91
N ILE A 584 15.66 -13.95 -24.12
CA ILE A 584 17.05 -13.70 -23.72
C ILE A 584 17.99 -14.07 -24.87
N ILE A 585 18.91 -13.15 -25.20
CA ILE A 585 19.95 -13.31 -26.20
C ILE A 585 21.29 -13.17 -25.50
N LYS A 586 22.15 -14.18 -25.65
CA LYS A 586 23.54 -14.16 -25.17
C LYS A 586 24.45 -14.02 -26.38
N LYS A 587 25.32 -13.01 -26.38
CA LYS A 587 26.34 -12.81 -27.40
C LYS A 587 27.71 -12.72 -26.74
N GLU A 588 28.70 -13.35 -27.36
CA GLU A 588 30.11 -13.17 -27.04
C GLU A 588 30.60 -11.95 -27.82
N GLU A 589 31.05 -10.91 -27.10
CA GLU A 589 31.68 -9.73 -27.69
C GLU A 589 33.15 -9.70 -27.28
N GLN A 590 34.03 -9.34 -28.21
CA GLN A 590 35.45 -9.14 -27.95
C GLN A 590 35.67 -7.69 -27.54
N GLU A 591 36.04 -7.45 -26.29
CA GLU A 591 36.40 -6.12 -25.81
C GLU A 591 37.92 -5.95 -25.92
N ILE A 592 38.35 -5.05 -26.81
CA ILE A 592 39.75 -4.66 -26.96
C ILE A 592 40.02 -3.51 -25.99
N THR A 593 40.63 -3.82 -24.84
CA THR A 593 41.10 -2.80 -23.91
C THR A 593 42.58 -2.49 -24.17
N LYS A 594 42.91 -1.25 -24.49
CA LYS A 594 44.29 -0.76 -24.46
C LYS A 594 44.68 -0.49 -23.00
N THR A 595 45.69 -1.19 -22.50
CA THR A 595 46.32 -0.86 -21.22
C THR A 595 47.23 0.35 -21.41
N GLY A 596 46.86 1.48 -20.81
CA GLY A 596 47.73 2.65 -20.74
C GLY A 596 47.57 3.33 -19.40
N GLU A 597 48.41 2.98 -18.43
CA GLU A 597 49.08 3.96 -17.57
C GLU A 597 50.21 3.35 -16.73
N GLN A 598 51.35 4.04 -16.78
CA GLN A 598 52.60 3.90 -16.00
C GLN A 598 53.64 2.86 -16.44
N ILE A 599 54.51 3.24 -17.38
CA ILE A 599 55.97 3.26 -17.15
C ILE A 599 56.56 4.49 -17.89
N LYS A 600 57.17 5.41 -17.13
CA LYS A 600 58.11 6.39 -17.68
C LYS A 600 59.37 5.64 -18.10
N ALA A 601 59.77 5.84 -19.36
CA ALA A 601 61.05 5.49 -19.96
C ALA A 601 61.32 3.99 -20.19
N ILE A 602 61.23 3.56 -21.45
CA ILE A 602 62.33 3.06 -22.31
C ILE A 602 61.70 2.31 -23.50
N ASP A 603 62.13 2.71 -24.70
CA ASP A 603 62.09 2.06 -26.03
C ASP A 603 60.84 1.39 -26.62
N GLU A 604 60.68 1.65 -27.92
CA GLU A 604 59.75 1.05 -28.86
C GLU A 604 59.86 -0.49 -28.89
N LYS A 605 58.82 -1.20 -28.42
CA LYS A 605 58.11 -2.30 -29.11
C LYS A 605 57.21 -3.06 -28.13
N ASP A 606 56.07 -3.47 -28.66
CA ASP A 606 55.07 -4.41 -28.09
C ASP A 606 54.04 -3.81 -27.11
N GLU A 607 53.06 -3.06 -27.65
CA GLU A 607 51.73 -2.93 -27.03
C GLU A 607 51.04 -4.31 -27.07
N GLU A 608 51.06 -5.08 -25.98
CA GLU A 608 50.23 -6.29 -25.87
C GLU A 608 48.74 -5.92 -25.79
N MET A 609 47.98 -6.17 -26.86
CA MET A 609 46.53 -6.11 -26.84
C MET A 609 45.96 -7.32 -26.08
N MET A 610 45.37 -7.08 -24.91
CA MET A 610 44.53 -8.09 -24.25
C MET A 610 43.12 -8.06 -24.84
N ILE A 611 42.71 -9.15 -25.49
CA ILE A 611 41.32 -9.41 -25.87
C ILE A 611 40.65 -10.03 -24.64
N LYS A 612 39.73 -9.30 -24.01
CA LYS A 612 38.83 -9.89 -23.00
C LYS A 612 37.53 -10.27 -23.70
N GLU A 613 37.18 -11.55 -23.61
CA GLU A 613 35.85 -12.02 -24.00
C GLU A 613 34.83 -11.54 -22.96
N LYS A 614 33.85 -10.74 -23.39
CA LYS A 614 32.74 -10.27 -22.57
C LYS A 614 31.45 -10.89 -23.09
N ILE A 615 30.76 -11.65 -22.24
CA ILE A 615 29.42 -12.13 -22.55
C ILE A 615 28.44 -10.98 -22.31
N VAL A 616 27.84 -10.47 -23.38
CA VAL A 616 26.77 -9.48 -23.32
C VAL A 616 25.43 -10.23 -23.37
N ILE A 617 24.64 -10.06 -22.32
CA ILE A 617 23.29 -10.64 -22.21
C ILE A 617 22.28 -9.51 -22.38
N LYS A 618 21.37 -9.66 -23.34
CA LYS A 618 20.27 -8.73 -23.55
C LYS A 618 18.94 -9.45 -23.66
N ALA A 619 17.85 -8.74 -23.39
CA ALA A 619 16.51 -9.26 -23.58
C ALA A 619 15.77 -8.48 -24.67
N VAL A 620 15.09 -9.19 -25.56
CA VAL A 620 14.13 -8.59 -26.50
C VAL A 620 12.73 -8.88 -25.97
N ILE A 621 11.95 -7.81 -25.82
CA ILE A 621 10.56 -7.87 -25.36
C ILE A 621 9.65 -7.45 -26.49
N GLY A 622 8.64 -8.26 -26.79
CA GLY A 622 7.80 -8.04 -27.97
C GLY A 622 8.53 -8.42 -29.27
N ASN A 623 8.29 -7.66 -30.33
CA ASN A 623 8.84 -7.85 -31.68
C ASN A 623 8.63 -9.27 -32.22
N GLN A 624 7.39 -9.73 -32.17
CA GLN A 624 6.95 -11.04 -32.64
C GLN A 624 5.72 -10.88 -33.56
N PRO A 625 5.89 -10.26 -34.75
CA PRO A 625 4.77 -9.86 -35.57
C PRO A 625 4.13 -11.02 -36.32
N ILE A 626 2.80 -11.00 -36.43
CA ILE A 626 2.05 -11.79 -37.41
C ILE A 626 1.31 -10.87 -38.36
N LYS A 627 1.01 -11.38 -39.56
CA LYS A 627 0.24 -10.67 -40.59
C LYS A 627 -1.13 -11.32 -40.74
N ILE A 628 -2.18 -10.51 -40.77
CA ILE A 628 -3.58 -10.92 -40.89
C ILE A 628 -4.20 -10.14 -42.04
N LYS A 629 -4.76 -10.79 -43.05
CA LYS A 629 -5.53 -10.06 -44.08
C LYS A 629 -6.85 -9.60 -43.46
N LEU A 630 -7.30 -8.39 -43.76
CA LEU A 630 -8.53 -7.84 -43.17
C LEU A 630 -9.79 -8.68 -43.50
N SER A 631 -9.76 -9.43 -44.60
CA SER A 631 -10.83 -10.35 -45.00
C SER A 631 -10.79 -11.71 -44.29
N GLU A 632 -9.70 -12.07 -43.62
CA GLU A 632 -9.58 -13.34 -42.90
C GLU A 632 -10.53 -13.37 -41.71
N LYS A 633 -11.18 -14.52 -41.50
CA LYS A 633 -11.99 -14.76 -40.30
C LYS A 633 -11.07 -14.89 -39.08
N ILE A 634 -11.41 -14.17 -38.02
CA ILE A 634 -10.74 -14.22 -36.73
C ILE A 634 -11.72 -14.77 -35.70
N ILE A 635 -11.37 -15.90 -35.07
CA ILE A 635 -12.12 -16.38 -33.90
C ILE A 635 -11.64 -15.58 -32.69
N VAL A 636 -12.57 -14.95 -31.98
CA VAL A 636 -12.25 -14.13 -30.81
C VAL A 636 -12.92 -14.72 -29.57
N THR A 637 -12.11 -15.06 -28.57
CA THR A 637 -12.63 -15.56 -27.30
C THR A 637 -13.37 -14.46 -26.54
N ASN A 638 -14.52 -14.84 -25.99
CA ASN A 638 -15.39 -14.01 -25.17
C ASN A 638 -15.69 -14.76 -23.86
N ALA A 639 -15.93 -14.03 -22.76
CA ALA A 639 -16.26 -14.64 -21.47
C ALA A 639 -17.33 -13.85 -20.73
N THR A 640 -18.47 -14.50 -20.46
CA THR A 640 -19.63 -13.90 -19.80
C THR A 640 -19.92 -14.61 -18.47
N ASN A 641 -20.36 -13.87 -17.44
CA ASN A 641 -20.74 -14.34 -16.09
C ASN A 641 -19.56 -14.91 -15.27
N LEU A 642 -19.01 -14.09 -14.37
CA LEU A 642 -17.59 -14.14 -14.01
C LEU A 642 -17.30 -14.69 -12.59
N PRO A 643 -16.86 -15.95 -12.44
CA PRO A 643 -15.96 -16.29 -11.35
C PRO A 643 -14.61 -15.59 -11.55
N TYR A 644 -13.93 -15.28 -10.44
CA TYR A 644 -12.62 -14.62 -10.42
C TYR A 644 -11.60 -15.32 -11.36
N ALA A 645 -10.75 -14.52 -12.01
CA ALA A 645 -9.76 -14.93 -13.02
C ALA A 645 -10.29 -15.49 -14.37
N VAL A 646 -11.52 -15.98 -14.50
CA VAL A 646 -12.11 -16.38 -15.81
C VAL A 646 -12.43 -15.15 -16.68
N TRP A 647 -12.77 -14.03 -16.06
CA TRP A 647 -13.05 -12.77 -16.74
C TRP A 647 -11.94 -12.20 -17.63
N TYR A 648 -10.69 -12.67 -17.48
CA TYR A 648 -9.59 -12.26 -18.34
C TYR A 648 -9.64 -12.87 -19.75
N TYR A 649 -10.46 -13.90 -19.97
CA TYR A 649 -10.75 -14.37 -21.33
C TYR A 649 -11.63 -13.40 -22.13
N GLN A 650 -12.12 -12.31 -21.50
CA GLN A 650 -12.81 -11.20 -22.17
C GLN A 650 -11.84 -10.25 -22.89
N THR A 651 -10.55 -10.22 -22.52
CA THR A 651 -9.56 -9.28 -23.06
C THR A 651 -9.48 -9.28 -24.60
N PRO A 652 -9.46 -10.45 -25.29
CA PRO A 652 -9.48 -10.48 -26.75
C PRO A 652 -10.71 -9.80 -27.35
N THR A 653 -11.88 -10.00 -26.76
CA THR A 653 -13.13 -9.36 -27.21
C THR A 653 -13.06 -7.84 -27.04
N ASN A 654 -12.59 -7.35 -25.88
CA ASN A 654 -12.45 -5.91 -25.65
C ASN A 654 -11.51 -5.27 -26.68
N TYR A 655 -10.35 -5.90 -26.93
CA TYR A 655 -9.38 -5.41 -27.89
C TYR A 655 -9.91 -5.39 -29.33
N PHE A 656 -10.45 -6.52 -29.81
CA PHE A 656 -10.88 -6.62 -31.22
C PHE A 656 -12.18 -5.86 -31.51
N SER A 657 -13.08 -5.73 -30.52
CA SER A 657 -14.28 -4.89 -30.67
C SER A 657 -13.96 -3.40 -30.72
N GLU A 658 -12.93 -2.94 -29.99
CA GLU A 658 -12.46 -1.56 -30.10
C GLU A 658 -11.73 -1.34 -31.43
N LEU A 659 -10.82 -2.25 -31.79
CA LEU A 659 -10.08 -2.18 -33.04
C LEU A 659 -11.00 -2.16 -34.28
N SER A 660 -12.11 -2.91 -34.23
CA SER A 660 -13.07 -2.99 -35.34
C SER A 660 -13.88 -1.71 -35.57
N LYS A 661 -13.90 -0.77 -34.60
CA LYS A 661 -14.50 0.55 -34.80
C LYS A 661 -13.72 1.40 -35.80
N SER A 662 -12.40 1.17 -35.92
CA SER A 662 -11.53 1.89 -36.86
C SER A 662 -11.22 1.08 -38.14
N ILE A 663 -11.37 -0.25 -38.09
CA ILE A 663 -10.92 -1.17 -39.14
C ILE A 663 -12.00 -2.22 -39.40
N ASN A 664 -12.38 -2.46 -40.66
CA ASN A 664 -13.30 -3.54 -40.98
C ASN A 664 -12.61 -4.92 -40.81
N LEU A 665 -13.04 -5.68 -39.81
CA LEU A 665 -12.50 -7.01 -39.47
C LEU A 665 -13.62 -8.06 -39.48
N ASN A 666 -13.30 -9.26 -39.98
CA ASN A 666 -14.24 -10.39 -40.00
C ASN A 666 -14.15 -11.20 -38.70
N LEU A 667 -14.88 -10.77 -37.67
CA LEU A 667 -14.79 -11.30 -36.31
C LEU A 667 -15.91 -12.32 -36.01
N ILE A 668 -15.55 -13.43 -35.37
CA ILE A 668 -16.48 -14.45 -34.88
C ILE A 668 -16.22 -14.66 -33.38
N TYR A 669 -17.15 -14.21 -32.54
CA TYR A 669 -17.03 -14.33 -31.10
C TYR A 669 -17.47 -15.71 -30.60
N VAL A 670 -16.69 -16.31 -29.71
CA VAL A 670 -17.00 -17.61 -29.09
C VAL A 670 -16.91 -17.49 -27.59
N THR A 671 -18.03 -17.76 -26.92
CA THR A 671 -18.15 -17.59 -25.47
C THR A 671 -17.66 -18.84 -24.72
N ILE A 672 -16.83 -18.61 -23.71
CA ILE A 672 -16.52 -19.57 -22.65
C ILE A 672 -17.08 -19.07 -21.31
N ASN A 673 -17.33 -19.98 -20.38
CA ASN A 673 -17.88 -19.66 -19.06
C ASN A 673 -17.13 -20.34 -17.90
N ASN A 674 -16.05 -21.07 -18.21
CA ASN A 674 -15.18 -21.70 -17.23
C ASN A 674 -13.79 -21.89 -17.83
N PHE A 675 -12.81 -22.22 -16.98
CA PHE A 675 -11.49 -22.64 -17.41
C PHE A 675 -11.54 -23.93 -18.22
N SER A 676 -10.48 -24.20 -18.98
CA SER A 676 -10.29 -25.45 -19.74
C SER A 676 -11.41 -25.72 -20.75
N GLN A 677 -11.76 -24.69 -21.52
CA GLN A 677 -12.77 -24.74 -22.59
C GLN A 677 -12.18 -24.37 -23.95
N MET A 678 -10.85 -24.43 -24.12
CA MET A 678 -10.16 -24.04 -25.36
C MET A 678 -10.61 -24.87 -26.58
N ASP A 679 -11.08 -26.10 -26.38
CA ASP A 679 -11.68 -26.92 -27.44
C ASP A 679 -12.84 -26.20 -28.16
N LYS A 680 -13.66 -25.41 -27.45
CA LYS A 680 -14.74 -24.65 -28.08
C LYS A 680 -14.19 -23.64 -29.10
N ILE A 681 -13.09 -22.98 -28.74
CA ILE A 681 -12.43 -21.96 -29.57
C ILE A 681 -11.79 -22.61 -30.80
N VAL A 682 -11.02 -23.68 -30.58
CA VAL A 682 -10.33 -24.42 -31.66
C VAL A 682 -11.34 -25.05 -32.62
N ASN A 683 -12.40 -25.69 -32.12
CA ASN A 683 -13.45 -26.28 -32.96
C ASN A 683 -14.18 -25.22 -33.79
N ALA A 684 -14.45 -24.04 -33.21
CA ALA A 684 -15.04 -22.94 -33.96
C ALA A 684 -14.11 -22.45 -35.08
N ALA A 685 -12.78 -22.42 -34.85
CA ALA A 685 -11.82 -22.06 -35.89
C ALA A 685 -11.81 -23.06 -37.04
N VAL A 686 -11.83 -24.36 -36.74
CA VAL A 686 -11.91 -25.43 -37.74
C VAL A 686 -13.22 -25.34 -38.53
N ASN A 687 -14.37 -25.25 -37.84
CA ASN A 687 -15.69 -25.23 -38.46
C ASN A 687 -15.90 -24.00 -39.37
N ASN A 688 -15.25 -22.88 -39.06
CA ASN A 688 -15.36 -21.65 -39.85
C ASN A 688 -14.25 -21.49 -40.90
N ASN A 689 -13.29 -22.44 -40.97
CA ASN A 689 -12.06 -22.33 -41.74
C ASN A 689 -11.29 -21.02 -41.44
N ALA A 690 -11.25 -20.63 -40.16
CA ALA A 690 -10.50 -19.48 -39.69
C ALA A 690 -9.03 -19.85 -39.49
N LYS A 691 -8.13 -18.92 -39.86
CA LYS A 691 -6.66 -19.08 -39.70
C LYS A 691 -6.10 -18.29 -38.54
N VAL A 692 -6.94 -17.54 -37.82
CA VAL A 692 -6.51 -16.69 -36.71
C VAL A 692 -7.43 -16.92 -35.51
N ILE A 693 -6.82 -17.16 -34.35
CA ILE A 693 -7.48 -17.21 -33.04
C ILE A 693 -6.95 -16.07 -32.16
N ALA A 694 -7.83 -15.30 -31.55
CA ALA A 694 -7.50 -14.32 -30.51
C ALA A 694 -8.02 -14.85 -29.17
N THR A 695 -7.10 -15.20 -28.26
CA THR A 695 -7.46 -15.89 -27.02
C THR A 695 -6.48 -15.61 -25.87
N ARG A 696 -6.74 -16.20 -24.71
CA ARG A 696 -5.81 -16.28 -23.58
C ARG A 696 -5.35 -17.73 -23.40
N VAL A 697 -4.09 -17.92 -23.05
CA VAL A 697 -3.52 -19.20 -22.60
C VAL A 697 -3.13 -19.06 -21.13
N PHE A 698 -3.90 -19.71 -20.25
CA PHE A 698 -3.69 -19.65 -18.80
C PHE A 698 -3.07 -20.93 -18.25
N ASN A 699 -3.55 -22.10 -18.67
CA ASN A 699 -3.15 -23.40 -18.13
C ASN A 699 -2.70 -24.38 -19.23
N SER A 700 -2.40 -25.62 -18.83
CA SER A 700 -1.95 -26.68 -19.73
C SER A 700 -3.01 -27.09 -20.76
N ASP A 701 -4.29 -27.12 -20.38
CA ASP A 701 -5.36 -27.47 -21.32
C ASP A 701 -5.44 -26.45 -22.46
N ASP A 702 -5.46 -25.15 -22.15
CA ASP A 702 -5.44 -24.10 -23.16
C ASP A 702 -4.24 -24.24 -24.11
N TYR A 703 -3.07 -24.52 -23.53
CA TYR A 703 -1.83 -24.73 -24.26
C TYR A 703 -1.95 -25.91 -25.23
N ASP A 704 -2.30 -27.10 -24.72
CA ASP A 704 -2.32 -28.35 -25.49
C ASP A 704 -3.32 -28.27 -26.66
N LYS A 705 -4.51 -27.70 -26.42
CA LYS A 705 -5.53 -27.54 -27.47
C LYS A 705 -5.11 -26.54 -28.54
N LEU A 706 -4.59 -25.39 -28.14
CA LEU A 706 -4.16 -24.36 -29.09
C LEU A 706 -2.96 -24.84 -29.91
N VAL A 707 -1.97 -25.48 -29.28
CA VAL A 707 -0.81 -26.06 -29.95
C VAL A 707 -1.23 -27.14 -30.95
N SER A 708 -2.19 -28.00 -30.59
CA SER A 708 -2.72 -29.01 -31.49
C SER A 708 -3.30 -28.39 -32.77
N TRP A 709 -4.01 -27.27 -32.64
CA TRP A 709 -4.52 -26.52 -33.79
C TRP A 709 -3.41 -25.82 -34.60
N LEU A 710 -2.43 -25.20 -33.94
CA LEU A 710 -1.30 -24.54 -34.61
C LEU A 710 -0.48 -25.53 -35.45
N LYS A 711 -0.36 -26.79 -35.02
CA LYS A 711 0.37 -27.84 -35.75
C LYS A 711 -0.32 -28.28 -37.04
N LEU A 712 -1.65 -28.08 -37.18
CA LEU A 712 -2.39 -28.46 -38.38
C LEU A 712 -1.97 -27.67 -39.62
N SER A 713 -1.49 -26.44 -39.46
CA SER A 713 -1.03 -25.61 -40.58
C SER A 713 -0.11 -24.50 -40.11
N LYS A 714 0.96 -24.22 -40.88
CA LYS A 714 1.83 -23.06 -40.66
C LYS A 714 1.12 -21.72 -40.85
N GLU A 715 -0.05 -21.72 -41.51
CA GLU A 715 -0.89 -20.52 -41.63
C GLU A 715 -1.77 -20.28 -40.40
N ASN A 716 -1.94 -21.25 -39.51
CA ASN A 716 -2.70 -21.05 -38.28
C ASN A 716 -1.90 -20.15 -37.34
N ARG A 717 -2.50 -19.05 -36.92
CA ARG A 717 -1.87 -18.01 -36.10
C ARG A 717 -2.72 -17.69 -34.88
N ALA A 718 -2.07 -17.25 -33.80
CA ALA A 718 -2.77 -16.84 -32.58
C ALA A 718 -2.30 -15.47 -32.07
N VAL A 719 -3.23 -14.67 -31.56
CA VAL A 719 -2.97 -13.43 -30.81
C VAL A 719 -3.32 -13.69 -29.37
N LEU A 720 -2.33 -13.59 -28.48
CA LEU A 720 -2.50 -13.89 -27.06
C LEU A 720 -2.66 -12.63 -26.22
N PHE A 721 -3.62 -12.67 -25.31
CA PHE A 721 -3.92 -11.62 -24.35
C PHE A 721 -3.82 -12.18 -22.95
N HIS A 722 -3.34 -11.39 -21.99
CA HIS A 722 -3.27 -11.77 -20.57
C HIS A 722 -2.64 -13.16 -20.36
N SER A 723 -1.64 -13.51 -21.17
CA SER A 723 -1.07 -14.87 -21.25
C SER A 723 0.39 -14.87 -20.82
N ALA A 724 1.12 -13.80 -21.11
CA ALA A 724 2.53 -13.64 -20.76
C ALA A 724 2.77 -13.52 -19.26
N SER A 725 1.74 -13.33 -18.44
CA SER A 725 1.83 -13.47 -16.98
C SER A 725 1.95 -14.93 -16.55
N TYR A 726 1.61 -15.89 -17.40
CA TYR A 726 1.49 -17.31 -17.02
C TYR A 726 2.55 -18.16 -17.71
N PRO A 727 3.02 -19.25 -17.08
CA PRO A 727 4.07 -20.09 -17.65
C PRO A 727 3.72 -20.65 -19.03
N TYR A 728 2.48 -21.13 -19.22
CA TYR A 728 2.05 -21.72 -20.48
C TYR A 728 1.89 -20.68 -21.60
N GLY A 729 1.50 -19.45 -21.26
CA GLY A 729 1.47 -18.36 -22.23
C GLY A 729 2.86 -17.95 -22.69
N GLN A 730 3.85 -17.89 -21.79
CA GLN A 730 5.25 -17.70 -22.19
C GLN A 730 5.80 -18.88 -23.00
N LEU A 731 5.46 -20.10 -22.61
CA LEU A 731 5.93 -21.30 -23.30
C LEU A 731 5.50 -21.31 -24.77
N ILE A 732 4.21 -21.09 -25.05
CA ILE A 732 3.72 -21.10 -26.43
C ILE A 732 4.27 -19.94 -27.26
N LEU A 733 4.48 -18.77 -26.65
CA LEU A 733 5.13 -17.62 -27.29
C LEU A 733 6.57 -17.95 -27.72
N ARG A 734 7.31 -18.70 -26.89
CA ARG A 734 8.69 -19.14 -27.17
C ARG A 734 8.77 -20.28 -28.18
N GLU A 735 7.85 -21.24 -28.14
CA GLU A 735 7.88 -22.41 -29.03
C GLU A 735 7.34 -22.12 -30.44
N TYR A 736 6.40 -21.19 -30.58
CA TYR A 736 5.74 -20.87 -31.86
C TYR A 736 5.89 -19.39 -32.27
N PRO A 737 7.12 -18.83 -32.29
CA PRO A 737 7.34 -17.39 -32.49
C PRO A 737 6.91 -16.87 -33.87
N ALA A 738 6.79 -17.75 -34.87
CA ALA A 738 6.31 -17.38 -36.21
C ALA A 738 4.77 -17.44 -36.37
N GLN A 739 4.06 -18.07 -35.43
CA GLN A 739 2.61 -18.28 -35.51
C GLN A 739 1.85 -17.56 -34.40
N VAL A 740 2.49 -17.29 -33.27
CA VAL A 740 1.85 -16.71 -32.09
C VAL A 740 2.38 -15.30 -31.88
N THR A 741 1.51 -14.37 -31.46
CA THR A 741 1.87 -13.02 -31.07
C THR A 741 1.15 -12.59 -29.79
N PHE A 742 1.33 -11.35 -29.38
CA PHE A 742 0.72 -10.72 -28.20
C PHE A 742 -0.25 -9.60 -28.59
N GLY A 743 -1.02 -9.11 -27.62
CA GLY A 743 -2.04 -8.06 -27.79
C GLY A 743 -1.48 -6.64 -28.00
N ASP A 744 -0.66 -6.44 -29.04
CA ASP A 744 0.04 -5.19 -29.36
C ASP A 744 -0.93 -4.01 -29.63
N ILE A 745 -0.80 -2.92 -28.87
CA ILE A 745 -1.65 -1.73 -29.03
C ILE A 745 -1.25 -0.85 -30.23
N ASN A 746 -0.01 -0.96 -30.72
CA ASN A 746 0.49 -0.16 -31.84
C ASN A 746 0.52 -1.01 -33.12
N VAL A 747 -0.67 -1.36 -33.59
CA VAL A 747 -0.84 -2.14 -34.82
C VAL A 747 -0.29 -1.39 -36.04
N LYS A 748 0.22 -2.15 -37.02
CA LYS A 748 0.74 -1.60 -38.30
C LYS A 748 -0.05 -2.17 -39.49
N PHE A 749 0.15 -1.58 -40.67
CA PHE A 749 -0.54 -1.98 -41.89
C PHE A 749 0.43 -2.19 -43.06
N GLU A 750 0.15 -3.19 -43.91
CA GLU A 750 0.92 -3.52 -45.12
C GLU A 750 0.06 -3.58 -46.39
#